data_AF-A0AAN6GB15-F1
#
_entry.id   AF-A0AAN6GB15-F1
#
_cell.length_a   1.000
_cell.length_b   1.000
_cell.length_c   1.000
_cell.angle_alpha   90.00
_cell.angle_beta   90.00
_cell.angle_gamma   90.00
#
_symmetry.space_group_name_H-M   'P 1'
#
loop_
_entity.id
_entity.type
_entity.pdbx_description
1 polymer ?
#
loop_
_entity_poly.entity_id
_entity_poly.type
_entity_poly.pdbx_seq_one_letter_code
_entity_poly.pdbx_strand_id
1 'polypeptide(L)'
;MVVLLPSTHRLLRLSLAVAAIVTSQTQASPSSSHLRNDRIVHRAGSGGPTVLDRGHSDLKGAVSSAWSTCQTISQTLSNSSGIFYPGQAAYIAQTEHWCSNMNRASPCSVEPGTAEDVAAILTVLSRSKSSFSIRSGGHSCAPGFSGTKGVNIAMTRFNQVEYDSASQTASIGTGMIWDDVYAALEPHDVKVAGGRVTGVGVAGLALGGGFSWLTNEVGLTADTIVAYELVTPQGQILDVRADSHPDLFFGLKGGQANFGIVTKIVARTHPSATVWGGAITLNGTQVDPLLALIADFEMKNDDPKANILPTLNNIGGLRIISVQLFYDGPSPPSGSYASSFFNKLLALPALAQDVRTRSMTDYVRGSPANQTSGLRGVFATVSLETLTPQILNTIKDEYERNEELAKLGGAGFISFDVEPFIKRSSYPAANMTAWPHTRQLSPLNLYFAWPLGIRDETFYAAVRDTRDRIYAAALAQGQNLDGLYQYPNYALYDTPLSELYGPNVGRLTEIAARYDPERVMARAGGFIFQRGQNRMDELRARHIQDFHGAANLQHHWGYADRVIPCTNDPGSCEYLDVVYSAHDRGMIYVAIIWATIIVILTVWGLVRLLSSKRTSATPAKSGEDPTSESTRQSTLSRISTAIGASARHYLLPDIGLRRIFGRVTRLQVLILATLVGYLIIWSFLGMTYRAWTTPVKKLPGVYNRRTSLGPFADRLGVLAYALTPLSILLASRESVLALITGVPYHHFNFLHRWLGHIIFVQASVHTIGWCIIEARLYQPQPQVGREWISQTYMVWGIVAMILLTMLWVLSLPISVRTFGYEFFRKAHYVLAMVYIGACYGHWDKLRVFLIPSLGLWGIDRGLRLVRSALLHYNCLPASAGELRGFHPAPARIAYFPDQEHGDVVRLDFELVKQPWSIGQHFYLCFTEGSIWQSHPLTPLSLPELVDGTVLHSYIFRAKQGETKRIAQLAADKCDKLVKKEEKATKSVTTGVILTGPYGGSIMEQVTPGTNILCLAGGTGITFVLPVLLRLAKEMDSGSALVSKRAIELCWMVRRASDVNWVQAELEVLRRHTAIKVRVFVTRDGDLHRHGGGGDDEDHSSLGDGGQEGTTAAIPTKDDPHGKEFLPNVQATLPTLVNARHPVRPDVGALVRSFVQEAVSVGETTVFVSGPGGMVSDARAAVAGCNSGRAALAAQTAGAAGAGVVRFVDDDRLEF
;
A
#
# COMPACT_ATOMS: atom_id res chain seq x y z
N MET A 1 2.17 21.26 -36.04
CA MET A 1 1.40 21.36 -37.30
C MET A 1 0.14 22.13 -36.98
N VAL A 2 0.04 23.37 -37.45
CA VAL A 2 -0.99 24.38 -37.09
C VAL A 2 -1.82 24.70 -38.35
N VAL A 3 -3.04 25.21 -38.12
CA VAL A 3 -3.95 26.01 -39.00
C VAL A 3 -5.11 25.25 -39.69
N LEU A 4 -6.37 25.46 -39.21
CA LEU A 4 -7.50 26.18 -39.88
C LEU A 4 -8.90 25.91 -39.21
N LEU A 5 -9.36 26.88 -38.39
CA LEU A 5 -10.70 27.57 -38.23
C LEU A 5 -12.06 26.90 -38.60
N PRO A 6 -13.26 27.45 -38.23
CA PRO A 6 -13.69 28.36 -37.14
C PRO A 6 -15.07 28.02 -36.47
N SER A 7 -15.46 28.89 -35.52
CA SER A 7 -16.84 29.26 -35.07
C SER A 7 -17.77 28.23 -34.42
N THR A 8 -17.98 28.36 -33.10
CA THR A 8 -19.30 28.21 -32.43
C THR A 8 -19.29 28.86 -31.04
N HIS A 9 -19.36 30.20 -31.01
CA HIS A 9 -19.84 30.93 -29.84
C HIS A 9 -21.35 30.66 -29.68
N ARG A 10 -21.72 29.62 -28.92
CA ARG A 10 -23.06 29.48 -28.29
C ARG A 10 -23.21 28.32 -27.30
N LEU A 11 -22.18 27.49 -27.07
CA LEU A 11 -22.25 26.36 -26.13
C LEU A 11 -21.65 26.60 -24.73
N LEU A 12 -21.08 27.79 -24.46
CA LEU A 12 -20.41 28.09 -23.18
C LEU A 12 -21.33 28.63 -22.06
N ARG A 13 -22.66 28.66 -22.26
CA ARG A 13 -23.61 29.24 -21.28
C ARG A 13 -24.47 28.23 -20.50
N LEU A 14 -24.28 26.92 -20.67
CA LEU A 14 -25.04 25.92 -19.90
C LEU A 14 -24.25 25.12 -18.84
N SER A 15 -22.93 25.35 -18.71
CA SER A 15 -22.08 24.60 -17.74
C SER A 15 -21.65 25.43 -16.52
N LEU A 16 -22.11 26.68 -16.40
CA LEU A 16 -21.72 27.62 -15.33
C LEU A 16 -22.79 27.80 -14.23
N ALA A 17 -23.86 27.00 -14.23
CA ALA A 17 -25.00 27.18 -13.31
C ALA A 17 -25.03 26.24 -12.09
N VAL A 18 -24.01 25.41 -11.84
CA VAL A 18 -23.97 24.50 -10.66
C VAL A 18 -22.83 24.82 -9.69
N ALA A 19 -21.93 25.74 -10.03
CA ALA A 19 -20.77 26.10 -9.19
C ALA A 19 -20.98 27.36 -8.30
N ALA A 20 -22.21 27.88 -8.16
CA ALA A 20 -22.47 29.18 -7.52
C ALA A 20 -23.43 29.13 -6.30
N ILE A 21 -23.47 28.03 -5.54
CA ILE A 21 -24.36 27.89 -4.35
C ILE A 21 -23.62 27.58 -3.03
N VAL A 22 -22.27 27.61 -2.97
CA VAL A 22 -21.54 27.30 -1.70
C VAL A 22 -20.61 28.42 -1.21
N THR A 23 -20.79 29.66 -1.67
CA THR A 23 -20.04 30.80 -1.11
C THR A 23 -20.93 32.01 -0.88
N SER A 24 -21.61 32.07 0.29
CA SER A 24 -21.79 33.31 1.06
C SER A 24 -22.47 33.02 2.41
N GLN A 25 -22.15 33.86 3.41
CA GLN A 25 -22.63 33.89 4.81
C GLN A 25 -21.83 32.97 5.75
N THR A 26 -20.93 33.45 6.62
CA THR A 26 -21.08 34.53 7.60
C THR A 26 -19.73 34.88 8.25
N GLN A 27 -19.47 36.18 8.46
CA GLN A 27 -18.49 36.71 9.42
C GLN A 27 -19.17 36.87 10.78
N ALA A 28 -18.51 36.46 11.88
CA ALA A 28 -18.56 37.14 13.18
C ALA A 28 -17.48 36.55 14.13
N SER A 29 -16.79 37.44 14.86
CA SER A 29 -15.87 37.15 15.96
C SER A 29 -16.46 37.74 17.27
N PRO A 30 -15.83 37.63 18.46
CA PRO A 30 -16.13 36.64 19.49
C PRO A 30 -16.69 37.28 20.78
N SER A 31 -17.39 36.52 21.64
CA SER A 31 -17.62 36.95 23.01
C SER A 31 -17.72 35.79 24.02
N SER A 32 -16.99 35.99 25.12
CA SER A 32 -17.14 35.50 26.50
C SER A 32 -18.04 34.29 26.77
N SER A 33 -17.47 33.25 27.41
CA SER A 33 -18.25 32.35 28.27
C SER A 33 -17.82 32.50 29.73
N HIS A 34 -18.81 32.83 30.55
CA HIS A 34 -18.74 32.89 31.99
C HIS A 34 -18.67 31.49 32.61
N LEU A 35 -17.89 31.42 33.69
CA LEU A 35 -17.90 30.40 34.74
C LEU A 35 -19.31 30.00 35.20
N ARG A 36 -19.52 28.70 35.44
CA ARG A 36 -20.16 28.23 36.67
C ARG A 36 -19.75 26.80 37.01
N ASN A 37 -19.26 26.67 38.25
CA ASN A 37 -19.11 25.45 39.03
C ASN A 37 -20.43 24.66 39.10
N ASP A 38 -20.34 23.34 39.25
CA ASP A 38 -20.86 22.70 40.46
C ASP A 38 -20.20 21.33 40.73
N ARG A 39 -20.00 21.09 42.04
CA ARG A 39 -19.32 19.95 42.66
C ARG A 39 -20.25 18.75 42.84
N ILE A 40 -19.70 17.56 42.56
CA ILE A 40 -19.57 16.34 43.41
C ILE A 40 -20.79 15.92 44.28
N VAL A 41 -21.27 14.67 44.13
CA VAL A 41 -21.20 13.56 45.13
C VAL A 41 -21.92 12.28 44.65
N HIS A 42 -21.25 11.15 44.93
CA HIS A 42 -21.52 9.72 44.81
C HIS A 42 -22.96 9.15 44.92
N ARG A 43 -23.25 8.08 44.17
CA ARG A 43 -23.54 6.73 44.73
C ARG A 43 -23.52 5.60 43.68
N ALA A 44 -23.03 4.43 44.11
CA ALA A 44 -22.90 3.19 43.38
C ALA A 44 -24.24 2.47 43.14
N GLY A 45 -24.33 1.66 42.07
CA GLY A 45 -25.44 0.75 41.82
C GLY A 45 -25.35 0.03 40.47
N SER A 46 -24.97 -1.24 40.52
CA SER A 46 -24.94 -2.31 39.52
C SER A 46 -25.98 -2.30 38.37
N GLY A 47 -25.52 -2.63 37.15
CA GLY A 47 -26.35 -3.16 36.05
C GLY A 47 -25.68 -3.04 34.66
N GLY A 48 -25.16 -4.13 34.10
CA GLY A 48 -24.86 -4.22 32.66
C GLY A 48 -26.13 -4.49 31.81
N PRO A 49 -26.08 -4.64 30.47
CA PRO A 49 -24.91 -4.78 29.59
C PRO A 49 -24.89 -3.93 28.28
N THR A 50 -23.67 -3.84 27.70
CA THR A 50 -23.31 -3.73 26.25
C THR A 50 -23.93 -2.66 25.33
N VAL A 51 -23.10 -1.70 24.88
CA VAL A 51 -22.93 -1.30 23.46
C VAL A 51 -21.44 -0.97 23.21
N LEU A 52 -20.97 -1.40 22.03
CA LEU A 52 -19.59 -1.51 21.55
C LEU A 52 -18.90 -0.17 21.29
N ASP A 53 -17.69 0.01 21.83
CA ASP A 53 -16.71 1.00 21.35
C ASP A 53 -15.53 0.29 20.66
N ARG A 54 -15.33 0.61 19.37
CA ARG A 54 -14.27 0.06 18.53
C ARG A 54 -13.02 0.92 18.68
N GLY A 55 -12.18 0.56 19.64
CA GLY A 55 -10.85 1.16 19.79
C GLY A 55 -9.87 0.39 20.68
N HIS A 56 -10.10 -0.89 20.96
CA HIS A 56 -9.37 -1.65 22.01
C HIS A 56 -8.75 -2.99 21.56
N SER A 57 -8.68 -3.29 20.26
CA SER A 57 -8.13 -4.57 19.77
C SER A 57 -6.60 -4.63 19.70
N ASP A 58 -5.91 -3.49 19.52
CA ASP A 58 -4.45 -3.51 19.28
C ASP A 58 -3.60 -3.50 20.56
N LEU A 59 -4.15 -3.08 21.70
CA LEU A 59 -3.44 -3.07 22.98
C LEU A 59 -3.44 -4.44 23.68
N LYS A 60 -4.48 -5.26 23.51
CA LYS A 60 -4.55 -6.60 24.14
C LYS A 60 -3.61 -7.62 23.50
N GLY A 61 -3.32 -7.51 22.21
CA GLY A 61 -2.40 -8.41 21.49
C GLY A 61 -0.92 -8.20 21.82
N ALA A 62 -0.49 -6.96 22.08
CA ALA A 62 0.89 -6.67 22.44
C ALA A 62 1.21 -7.03 23.91
N VAL A 63 0.27 -6.74 24.84
CA VAL A 63 0.43 -7.05 26.27
C VAL A 63 0.46 -8.56 26.53
N SER A 64 -0.28 -9.37 25.77
CA SER A 64 -0.24 -10.83 25.91
C SER A 64 1.10 -11.45 25.48
N SER A 65 1.83 -10.82 24.56
CA SER A 65 3.14 -11.29 24.06
C SER A 65 4.33 -10.92 24.97
N ALA A 66 4.31 -9.73 25.58
CA ALA A 66 5.38 -9.31 26.49
C ALA A 66 5.25 -9.98 27.87
N TRP A 67 4.01 -10.20 28.33
CA TRP A 67 3.75 -10.96 29.56
C TRP A 67 4.24 -12.41 29.46
N SER A 68 3.95 -13.11 28.35
CA SER A 68 4.44 -14.47 28.13
C SER A 68 5.97 -14.53 28.02
N THR A 69 6.60 -13.48 27.47
CA THR A 69 8.06 -13.32 27.48
C THR A 69 8.60 -13.25 28.91
N CYS A 70 7.99 -12.43 29.77
CA CYS A 70 8.36 -12.35 31.19
C CYS A 70 8.25 -13.70 31.91
N GLN A 71 7.21 -14.48 31.62
CA GLN A 71 7.03 -15.83 32.18
C GLN A 71 8.09 -16.82 31.67
N THR A 72 8.53 -16.68 30.42
CA THR A 72 9.59 -17.52 29.87
C THR A 72 10.93 -17.16 30.51
N ILE A 73 11.21 -15.87 30.67
CA ILE A 73 12.41 -15.40 31.36
C ILE A 73 12.44 -15.93 32.80
N SER A 74 11.34 -15.84 33.55
CA SER A 74 11.32 -16.31 34.95
C SER A 74 11.69 -17.79 35.13
N GLN A 75 11.47 -18.62 34.11
CA GLN A 75 11.82 -20.04 34.11
C GLN A 75 13.27 -20.33 33.70
N THR A 76 13.98 -19.33 33.16
CA THR A 76 15.33 -19.49 32.61
C THR A 76 16.40 -18.89 33.52
N LEU A 77 16.01 -18.05 34.47
CA LEU A 77 16.93 -17.33 35.36
C LEU A 77 17.52 -18.22 36.46
N SER A 78 18.78 -17.97 36.79
CA SER A 78 19.45 -18.56 37.96
C SER A 78 18.92 -18.01 39.30
N ASN A 79 19.30 -18.66 40.41
CA ASN A 79 18.94 -18.21 41.76
C ASN A 79 19.58 -16.87 42.16
N SER A 80 20.61 -16.41 41.44
CA SER A 80 21.23 -15.10 41.65
C SER A 80 20.44 -13.96 40.99
N SER A 81 19.45 -14.27 40.17
CA SER A 81 18.61 -13.30 39.46
C SER A 81 17.26 -13.06 40.14
N GLY A 82 16.61 -11.96 39.78
CA GLY A 82 15.26 -11.63 40.25
C GLY A 82 14.34 -11.23 39.09
N ILE A 83 13.05 -11.48 39.23
CA ILE A 83 12.02 -10.92 38.35
C ILE A 83 10.87 -10.37 39.20
N PHE A 84 10.47 -9.15 38.88
CA PHE A 84 9.52 -8.39 39.66
C PHE A 84 8.39 -7.88 38.77
N TYR A 85 7.20 -7.77 39.35
CA TYR A 85 5.96 -7.42 38.62
C TYR A 85 5.31 -6.16 39.21
N PRO A 86 4.45 -5.46 38.43
CA PRO A 86 3.72 -4.29 38.92
C PRO A 86 3.02 -4.54 40.26
N GLY A 87 3.14 -3.59 41.18
CA GLY A 87 2.63 -3.69 42.56
C GLY A 87 3.68 -4.13 43.59
N GLN A 88 4.86 -4.60 43.16
CA GLN A 88 5.98 -4.92 44.05
C GLN A 88 6.91 -3.72 44.21
N ALA A 89 7.43 -3.48 45.43
CA ALA A 89 8.34 -2.37 45.71
C ALA A 89 9.61 -2.42 44.85
N ALA A 90 10.18 -3.61 44.66
CA ALA A 90 11.35 -3.82 43.81
C ALA A 90 11.09 -3.48 42.33
N TYR A 91 9.89 -3.77 41.82
CA TYR A 91 9.51 -3.37 40.45
C TYR A 91 9.48 -1.85 40.30
N ILE A 92 8.95 -1.12 41.27
CA ILE A 92 8.91 0.36 41.25
C ILE A 92 10.34 0.91 41.23
N ALA A 93 11.18 0.46 42.17
CA ALA A 93 12.57 0.92 42.28
C ALA A 93 13.41 0.69 41.00
N GLN A 94 13.10 -0.37 40.26
CA GLN A 94 13.81 -0.72 39.02
C GLN A 94 13.22 -0.10 37.75
N THR A 95 12.01 0.45 37.81
CA THR A 95 11.34 1.06 36.65
C THR A 95 11.26 2.58 36.76
N GLU A 96 11.50 3.13 37.94
CA GLU A 96 11.64 4.56 38.18
C GLU A 96 12.95 5.11 37.60
N HIS A 97 12.83 6.20 36.87
CA HIS A 97 13.91 6.93 36.23
C HIS A 97 14.02 8.32 36.84
N TRP A 98 15.19 8.93 36.68
CA TRP A 98 15.42 10.31 37.11
C TRP A 98 14.45 11.29 36.43
N CYS A 99 14.23 11.12 35.14
CA CYS A 99 13.21 11.83 34.36
C CYS A 99 11.92 10.99 34.27
N SER A 100 10.82 11.47 34.85
CA SER A 100 9.58 10.68 34.97
C SER A 100 8.88 10.39 33.63
N ASN A 101 9.19 11.14 32.57
CA ASN A 101 8.75 10.83 31.20
C ASN A 101 9.34 9.51 30.66
N MET A 102 10.36 8.96 31.32
CA MET A 102 10.95 7.66 31.01
C MET A 102 10.30 6.48 31.73
N ASN A 103 9.45 6.75 32.73
CA ASN A 103 8.71 5.69 33.42
C ASN A 103 7.64 5.12 32.48
N ARG A 104 7.75 3.83 32.15
CA ARG A 104 6.84 3.14 31.24
C ARG A 104 6.30 1.87 31.89
N ALA A 105 5.05 1.53 31.58
CA ALA A 105 4.36 0.38 32.14
C ALA A 105 4.86 -0.93 31.50
N SER A 106 5.97 -1.45 32.02
CA SER A 106 6.50 -2.76 31.68
C SER A 106 5.69 -3.88 32.36
N PRO A 107 5.46 -5.04 31.72
CA PRO A 107 4.88 -6.20 32.41
C PRO A 107 5.78 -6.80 33.49
N CYS A 108 7.11 -6.64 33.40
CA CYS A 108 8.05 -7.14 34.41
C CYS A 108 9.40 -6.42 34.35
N SER A 109 10.07 -6.34 35.49
CA SER A 109 11.45 -5.92 35.60
C SER A 109 12.33 -7.11 35.99
N VAL A 110 13.39 -7.34 35.23
CA VAL A 110 14.31 -8.47 35.40
C VAL A 110 15.65 -7.96 35.87
N GLU A 111 16.17 -8.55 36.94
CA GLU A 111 17.52 -8.33 37.44
C GLU A 111 18.38 -9.56 37.15
N PRO A 112 19.14 -9.58 36.04
CA PRO A 112 20.12 -10.63 35.80
C PRO A 112 21.21 -10.59 36.87
N GLY A 113 21.56 -11.75 37.43
CA GLY A 113 22.62 -11.90 38.43
C GLY A 113 24.00 -12.23 37.85
N THR A 114 24.04 -12.75 36.61
CA THR A 114 25.26 -13.21 35.93
C THR A 114 25.23 -12.86 34.44
N ALA A 115 26.40 -12.88 33.77
CA ALA A 115 26.46 -12.66 32.32
C ALA A 115 25.74 -13.77 31.54
N GLU A 116 25.70 -14.98 32.07
CA GLU A 116 24.93 -16.12 31.54
C GLU A 116 23.42 -15.86 31.62
N ASP A 117 22.93 -15.24 32.70
CA ASP A 117 21.53 -14.84 32.81
C ASP A 117 21.18 -13.76 31.76
N VAL A 118 22.08 -12.81 31.51
CA VAL A 118 21.91 -11.81 30.43
C VAL A 118 21.83 -12.50 29.06
N ALA A 119 22.69 -13.48 28.80
CA ALA A 119 22.69 -14.26 27.56
C ALA A 119 21.38 -15.04 27.38
N ALA A 120 20.88 -15.65 28.46
CA ALA A 120 19.60 -16.34 28.48
C ALA A 120 18.43 -15.38 28.19
N ILE A 121 18.41 -14.20 28.83
CA ILE A 121 17.40 -13.17 28.60
C ILE A 121 17.42 -12.72 27.13
N LEU A 122 18.59 -12.39 26.57
CA LEU A 122 18.73 -11.97 25.17
C LEU A 122 18.28 -13.07 24.20
N THR A 123 18.55 -14.33 24.50
CA THR A 123 18.07 -15.47 23.70
C THR A 123 16.54 -15.57 23.71
N VAL A 124 15.91 -15.38 24.87
CA VAL A 124 14.43 -15.36 24.97
C VAL A 124 13.86 -14.16 24.20
N LEU A 125 14.48 -12.99 24.29
CA LEU A 125 14.06 -11.76 23.60
C LEU A 125 14.25 -11.84 22.08
N SER A 126 15.30 -12.51 21.60
CA SER A 126 15.50 -12.82 20.17
C SER A 126 14.31 -13.62 19.65
N ARG A 127 13.97 -14.73 20.32
CA ARG A 127 12.89 -15.65 19.93
C ARG A 127 11.51 -15.04 20.04
N SER A 128 11.21 -14.35 21.14
CA SER A 128 9.88 -13.77 21.40
C SER A 128 9.61 -12.51 20.59
N LYS A 129 10.68 -11.84 20.12
CA LYS A 129 10.62 -10.54 19.45
C LYS A 129 10.04 -9.41 20.30
N SER A 130 10.05 -9.56 21.62
CA SER A 130 9.62 -8.52 22.55
C SER A 130 10.56 -7.33 22.55
N SER A 131 9.99 -6.12 22.65
CA SER A 131 10.76 -4.92 22.99
C SER A 131 11.28 -5.02 24.41
N PHE A 132 12.40 -4.36 24.68
CA PHE A 132 12.95 -4.30 26.03
C PHE A 132 13.62 -2.95 26.27
N SER A 133 14.09 -2.72 27.49
CA SER A 133 14.97 -1.60 27.82
C SER A 133 16.07 -2.10 28.74
N ILE A 134 17.21 -1.41 28.71
CA ILE A 134 18.34 -1.68 29.60
C ILE A 134 18.49 -0.48 30.51
N ARG A 135 18.47 -0.72 31.82
CA ARG A 135 18.62 0.31 32.84
C ARG A 135 19.82 0.01 33.72
N SER A 136 20.80 0.93 33.66
CA SER A 136 21.85 1.11 34.66
C SER A 136 21.30 2.05 35.74
N GLY A 137 21.79 3.30 35.84
CA GLY A 137 21.27 4.32 36.78
C GLY A 137 19.97 5.03 36.37
N GLY A 138 19.45 4.84 35.14
CA GLY A 138 18.16 5.43 34.73
C GLY A 138 18.14 6.96 34.54
N HIS A 139 19.28 7.57 34.21
CA HIS A 139 19.49 9.02 34.13
C HIS A 139 19.17 9.66 32.76
N SER A 140 18.76 8.86 31.76
CA SER A 140 18.35 9.40 30.46
C SER A 140 17.00 10.11 30.57
N CYS A 141 16.82 11.20 29.83
CA CYS A 141 15.54 11.88 29.64
C CYS A 141 15.03 11.76 28.19
N ALA A 142 15.68 10.92 27.38
CA ALA A 142 15.40 10.74 25.96
C ALA A 142 14.27 9.72 25.75
N PRO A 143 13.07 10.13 25.29
CA PRO A 143 11.94 9.23 25.07
C PRO A 143 12.32 8.01 24.22
N GLY A 144 11.94 6.82 24.68
CA GLY A 144 12.19 5.57 23.96
C GLY A 144 13.60 4.99 24.10
N PHE A 145 14.42 5.49 25.03
CA PHE A 145 15.72 4.91 25.37
C PHE A 145 15.58 3.88 26.52
N SER A 146 15.87 4.24 27.76
CA SER A 146 15.92 3.29 28.90
C SER A 146 14.54 2.88 29.45
N GLY A 147 13.43 3.29 28.82
CA GLY A 147 12.06 2.98 29.25
C GLY A 147 11.25 2.27 28.16
N THR A 148 10.51 1.21 28.53
CA THR A 148 9.80 0.35 27.58
C THR A 148 8.41 -0.09 28.05
N LYS A 149 7.56 -0.50 27.11
CA LYS A 149 6.32 -1.25 27.40
C LYS A 149 6.52 -2.78 27.36
N GLY A 150 7.71 -3.24 26.95
CA GLY A 150 8.10 -4.65 27.01
C GLY A 150 8.95 -4.97 28.24
N VAL A 151 9.95 -5.83 28.16
CA VAL A 151 10.72 -6.28 29.34
C VAL A 151 11.71 -5.20 29.81
N ASN A 152 11.67 -4.79 31.08
CA ASN A 152 12.71 -3.93 31.65
C ASN A 152 13.86 -4.78 32.18
N ILE A 153 15.09 -4.55 31.75
CA ILE A 153 16.29 -5.23 32.26
C ILE A 153 17.03 -4.24 33.16
N ALA A 154 16.98 -4.48 34.47
CA ALA A 154 17.66 -3.68 35.47
C ALA A 154 19.00 -4.33 35.83
N MET A 155 20.11 -3.68 35.51
CA MET A 155 21.46 -4.22 35.70
C MET A 155 21.94 -4.16 37.17
N THR A 156 21.06 -3.86 38.13
CA THR A 156 21.36 -3.54 39.54
C THR A 156 22.28 -4.53 40.26
N ARG A 157 22.30 -5.80 39.85
CA ARG A 157 23.13 -6.85 40.48
C ARG A 157 24.59 -6.85 39.99
N PHE A 158 24.90 -6.16 38.89
CA PHE A 158 26.27 -5.92 38.43
C PHE A 158 26.84 -4.71 39.18
N ASN A 159 27.05 -4.87 40.49
CA ASN A 159 27.35 -3.80 41.43
C ASN A 159 28.74 -3.91 42.10
N GLN A 160 29.67 -4.63 41.47
CA GLN A 160 31.01 -4.85 42.01
C GLN A 160 32.00 -3.81 41.50
N VAL A 161 32.97 -3.46 42.34
CA VAL A 161 34.14 -2.65 41.99
C VAL A 161 35.37 -3.34 42.57
N GLU A 162 36.32 -3.69 41.72
CA GLU A 162 37.56 -4.36 42.11
C GLU A 162 38.75 -3.58 41.56
N TYR A 163 39.64 -3.14 42.45
CA TYR A 163 40.87 -2.44 42.09
C TYR A 163 42.04 -3.41 41.96
N ASP A 164 42.75 -3.35 40.84
CA ASP A 164 44.03 -4.04 40.63
C ASP A 164 45.19 -3.04 40.64
N SER A 165 45.95 -3.08 41.74
CA SER A 165 47.14 -2.25 41.92
C SER A 165 48.30 -2.60 40.97
N ALA A 166 48.38 -3.82 40.46
CA ALA A 166 49.45 -4.24 39.57
C ALA A 166 49.27 -3.64 38.16
N SER A 167 48.04 -3.66 37.65
CA SER A 167 47.71 -3.08 36.33
C SER A 167 47.25 -1.62 36.39
N GLN A 168 47.01 -1.07 37.59
CA GLN A 168 46.42 0.26 37.80
C GLN A 168 45.08 0.41 37.06
N THR A 169 44.22 -0.58 37.24
CA THR A 169 42.87 -0.62 36.65
C THR A 169 41.81 -0.96 37.68
N ALA A 170 40.58 -0.54 37.41
CA ALA A 170 39.40 -0.90 38.18
C ALA A 170 38.39 -1.63 37.29
N SER A 171 37.97 -2.81 37.72
CA SER A 171 36.84 -3.54 37.15
C SER A 171 35.55 -3.06 37.80
N ILE A 172 34.60 -2.59 36.99
CA ILE A 172 33.40 -1.90 37.44
C ILE A 172 32.18 -2.55 36.80
N GLY A 173 31.22 -2.98 37.64
CA GLY A 173 29.93 -3.50 37.20
C GLY A 173 29.04 -2.39 36.61
N THR A 174 28.33 -2.71 35.53
CA THR A 174 27.54 -1.71 34.77
C THR A 174 26.20 -1.35 35.41
N GLY A 175 25.80 -2.04 36.48
CA GLY A 175 24.65 -1.71 37.31
C GLY A 175 24.86 -0.53 38.25
N MET A 176 26.12 -0.12 38.45
CA MET A 176 26.50 0.93 39.38
C MET A 176 26.13 2.33 38.89
N ILE A 177 26.07 3.26 39.84
CA ILE A 177 26.22 4.70 39.60
C ILE A 177 27.64 5.14 39.97
N TRP A 178 28.11 6.26 39.41
CA TRP A 178 29.49 6.72 39.61
C TRP A 178 29.82 7.09 41.06
N ASP A 179 28.83 7.51 41.85
CA ASP A 179 28.97 7.79 43.28
C ASP A 179 29.60 6.61 44.03
N ASP A 180 29.07 5.42 43.78
CA ASP A 180 29.47 4.21 44.49
C ASP A 180 30.81 3.68 43.96
N VAL A 181 31.13 3.94 42.69
CA VAL A 181 32.44 3.65 42.11
C VAL A 181 33.53 4.49 42.79
N TYR A 182 33.30 5.80 42.95
CA TYR A 182 34.27 6.65 43.65
C TYR A 182 34.42 6.24 45.11
N ALA A 183 33.31 5.95 45.79
CA ALA A 183 33.33 5.49 47.19
C ALA A 183 34.11 4.19 47.37
N ALA A 184 34.01 3.25 46.43
CA ALA A 184 34.73 1.99 46.47
C ALA A 184 36.24 2.13 46.18
N LEU A 185 36.65 3.14 45.41
CA LEU A 185 38.05 3.39 45.06
C LEU A 185 38.78 4.31 46.05
N GLU A 186 38.03 5.12 46.80
CA GLU A 186 38.57 6.06 47.79
C GLU A 186 39.53 5.43 48.82
N PRO A 187 39.26 4.22 49.39
CA PRO A 187 40.20 3.55 50.31
C PRO A 187 41.54 3.17 49.67
N HIS A 188 41.60 3.11 48.33
CA HIS A 188 42.79 2.77 47.57
C HIS A 188 43.56 4.01 47.08
N ASP A 189 43.11 5.21 47.46
CA ASP A 189 43.67 6.51 47.03
C ASP A 189 43.79 6.66 45.51
N VAL A 190 42.82 6.12 44.79
CA VAL A 190 42.72 6.24 43.34
C VAL A 190 41.31 6.66 42.92
N LYS A 191 41.20 7.18 41.70
CA LYS A 191 39.95 7.57 41.04
C LYS A 191 39.96 7.15 39.57
N VAL A 192 38.81 7.21 38.92
CA VAL A 192 38.65 6.94 37.48
C VAL A 192 38.01 8.14 36.80
N ALA A 193 38.19 8.28 35.48
CA ALA A 193 37.36 9.19 34.70
C ALA A 193 35.93 8.63 34.64
N GLY A 194 34.99 9.33 35.24
CA GLY A 194 33.57 8.94 35.30
C GLY A 194 32.63 10.13 35.44
N GLY A 195 31.39 9.87 35.89
CA GLY A 195 30.34 10.87 36.04
C GLY A 195 30.70 12.04 36.95
N ARG A 196 30.13 13.20 36.63
CA ARG A 196 30.41 14.48 37.30
C ARG A 196 29.44 14.81 38.43
N VAL A 197 28.24 14.23 38.40
CA VAL A 197 27.15 14.49 39.34
C VAL A 197 26.55 13.19 39.84
N THR A 198 25.83 13.26 40.96
CA THR A 198 25.20 12.11 41.62
C THR A 198 24.14 11.42 40.74
N GLY A 199 24.02 10.10 40.87
CA GLY A 199 22.93 9.31 40.28
C GLY A 199 23.13 8.88 38.81
N VAL A 200 24.24 9.27 38.18
CA VAL A 200 24.55 8.90 36.81
C VAL A 200 25.03 7.45 36.73
N GLY A 201 24.36 6.64 35.91
CA GLY A 201 24.73 5.24 35.69
C GLY A 201 26.04 5.05 34.92
N VAL A 202 26.83 4.05 35.32
CA VAL A 202 28.14 3.73 34.72
C VAL A 202 28.02 3.43 33.23
N ALA A 203 27.13 2.51 32.85
CA ALA A 203 27.05 2.00 31.48
C ALA A 203 26.66 3.08 30.47
N GLY A 204 25.58 3.83 30.76
CA GLY A 204 25.06 4.85 29.85
C GLY A 204 26.08 5.96 29.59
N LEU A 205 26.74 6.43 30.64
CA LEU A 205 27.76 7.47 30.52
C LEU A 205 28.97 6.96 29.71
N ALA A 206 29.53 5.81 30.10
CA ALA A 206 30.74 5.26 29.47
C ALA A 206 30.52 4.88 28.00
N LEU A 207 29.39 4.26 27.67
CA LEU A 207 29.10 3.79 26.31
C LEU A 207 28.68 4.91 25.35
N GLY A 208 28.34 6.10 25.87
CA GLY A 208 28.08 7.30 25.07
C GLY A 208 29.29 8.23 24.91
N GLY A 209 30.42 7.93 25.57
CA GLY A 209 31.65 8.73 25.56
C GLY A 209 32.07 9.14 26.97
N GLY A 210 31.26 9.97 27.64
CA GLY A 210 31.39 10.25 29.06
C GLY A 210 32.29 11.43 29.43
N PHE A 211 31.72 12.63 29.53
CA PHE A 211 32.41 13.79 30.12
C PHE A 211 32.63 13.59 31.62
N SER A 212 33.88 13.80 32.04
CA SER A 212 34.36 13.71 33.41
C SER A 212 35.04 15.00 33.86
N TRP A 213 35.22 15.17 35.17
CA TRP A 213 36.09 16.22 35.73
C TRP A 213 37.56 16.05 35.33
N LEU A 214 37.96 14.85 34.90
CA LEU A 214 39.31 14.55 34.41
C LEU A 214 39.44 14.67 32.88
N THR A 215 38.42 15.14 32.17
CA THR A 215 38.40 15.13 30.68
C THR A 215 39.61 15.86 30.08
N ASN A 216 39.97 17.00 30.65
CA ASN A 216 41.09 17.80 30.21
C ASN A 216 42.44 17.07 30.39
N GLU A 217 42.58 16.26 31.45
CA GLU A 217 43.79 15.50 31.75
C GLU A 217 43.88 14.22 30.91
N VAL A 218 42.86 13.37 30.98
CA VAL A 218 42.95 11.97 30.54
C VAL A 218 42.04 11.62 29.37
N GLY A 219 41.19 12.54 28.94
CA GLY A 219 40.18 12.32 27.89
C GLY A 219 38.84 11.88 28.45
N LEU A 220 37.95 11.46 27.56
CA LEU A 220 36.63 10.99 27.96
C LEU A 220 36.73 9.71 28.78
N THR A 221 35.65 9.40 29.50
CA THR A 221 35.51 8.13 30.22
C THR A 221 35.77 6.94 29.29
N ALA A 222 35.26 6.97 28.06
CA ALA A 222 35.49 5.94 27.07
C ALA A 222 36.97 5.78 26.66
N ASP A 223 37.79 6.82 26.76
CA ASP A 223 39.21 6.78 26.37
C ASP A 223 40.07 6.05 27.40
N THR A 224 39.65 6.06 28.67
CA THR A 224 40.35 5.39 29.78
C THR A 224 39.98 3.91 29.91
N ILE A 225 38.94 3.44 29.22
CA ILE A 225 38.52 2.04 29.22
C ILE A 225 39.46 1.18 28.38
N VAL A 226 39.90 0.07 28.97
CA VAL A 226 40.83 -0.90 28.38
C VAL A 226 40.18 -2.24 28.04
N ALA A 227 39.06 -2.59 28.68
CA ALA A 227 38.30 -3.80 28.35
C ALA A 227 36.81 -3.67 28.68
N TYR A 228 35.98 -4.44 27.97
CA TYR A 228 34.55 -4.62 28.25
C TYR A 228 34.23 -6.11 28.31
N GLU A 229 33.39 -6.52 29.26
CA GLU A 229 32.68 -7.80 29.18
C GLU A 229 31.32 -7.54 28.53
N LEU A 230 31.13 -8.08 27.32
CA LEU A 230 29.95 -7.84 26.49
C LEU A 230 29.19 -9.14 26.28
N VAL A 231 27.88 -9.13 26.56
CA VAL A 231 26.98 -10.20 26.14
C VAL A 231 26.30 -9.82 24.83
N THR A 232 26.62 -10.54 23.76
CA THR A 232 26.04 -10.30 22.44
C THR A 232 24.58 -10.76 22.36
N PRO A 233 23.82 -10.31 21.37
CA PRO A 233 22.45 -10.77 21.12
C PRO A 233 22.30 -12.27 20.87
N GLN A 234 23.37 -12.95 20.44
CA GLN A 234 23.40 -14.40 20.25
C GLN A 234 23.70 -15.15 21.55
N GLY A 235 23.87 -14.44 22.67
CA GLY A 235 24.19 -15.03 23.97
C GLY A 235 25.67 -15.36 24.16
N GLN A 236 26.58 -14.77 23.37
CA GLN A 236 28.02 -14.95 23.56
C GLN A 236 28.53 -13.94 24.58
N ILE A 237 29.32 -14.41 25.55
CA ILE A 237 30.02 -13.55 26.51
C ILE A 237 31.43 -13.31 25.96
N LEU A 238 31.74 -12.07 25.63
CA LEU A 238 32.98 -11.66 24.99
C LEU A 238 33.79 -10.75 25.90
N ASP A 239 35.10 -11.00 25.93
CA ASP A 239 36.09 -10.10 26.51
C ASP A 239 36.68 -9.23 25.39
N VAL A 240 36.20 -7.98 25.34
CA VAL A 240 36.43 -7.04 24.25
C VAL A 240 37.52 -6.04 24.65
N ARG A 241 38.65 -6.08 23.92
CA ARG A 241 39.85 -5.26 24.09
C ARG A 241 40.31 -4.69 22.75
N ALA A 242 41.33 -3.83 22.78
CA ALA A 242 41.95 -3.30 21.56
C ALA A 242 42.57 -4.39 20.66
N ASP A 243 43.04 -5.49 21.26
CA ASP A 243 43.65 -6.65 20.58
C ASP A 243 42.68 -7.84 20.40
N SER A 244 41.54 -7.83 21.10
CA SER A 244 40.50 -8.87 21.06
C SER A 244 39.14 -8.24 20.74
N HIS A 245 38.61 -8.47 19.54
CA HIS A 245 37.41 -7.80 19.01
C HIS A 245 37.57 -6.27 18.84
N PRO A 246 38.58 -5.80 18.08
CA PRO A 246 38.89 -4.37 17.92
C PRO A 246 37.75 -3.54 17.32
N ASP A 247 36.86 -4.18 16.54
CA ASP A 247 35.68 -3.54 15.97
C ASP A 247 34.61 -3.25 17.03
N LEU A 248 34.32 -4.20 17.92
CA LEU A 248 33.45 -3.99 19.08
C LEU A 248 34.07 -3.02 20.09
N PHE A 249 35.39 -3.10 20.32
CA PHE A 249 36.08 -2.17 21.21
C PHE A 249 35.95 -0.73 20.74
N PHE A 250 36.11 -0.49 19.43
CA PHE A 250 35.80 0.78 18.80
C PHE A 250 34.32 1.16 18.97
N GLY A 251 33.40 0.23 18.68
CA GLY A 251 31.95 0.46 18.72
C GLY A 251 31.43 0.87 20.10
N LEU A 252 31.89 0.21 21.16
CA LEU A 252 31.46 0.46 22.54
C LEU A 252 31.97 1.79 23.10
N LYS A 253 32.99 2.40 22.48
CA LYS A 253 33.49 3.75 22.82
C LYS A 253 32.65 4.86 22.16
N GLY A 254 31.36 4.90 22.49
CA GLY A 254 30.43 5.94 22.04
C GLY A 254 29.17 5.44 21.32
N GLY A 255 29.14 4.18 20.87
CA GLY A 255 28.02 3.61 20.11
C GLY A 255 26.84 3.08 20.94
N GLN A 256 26.80 3.38 22.24
CA GLN A 256 25.75 2.94 23.16
C GLN A 256 25.57 1.40 23.19
N ALA A 257 24.38 0.91 23.54
CA ALA A 257 24.09 -0.52 23.71
C ALA A 257 23.80 -1.27 22.38
N ASN A 258 24.21 -0.75 21.22
CA ASN A 258 23.83 -1.30 19.91
C ASN A 258 24.37 -2.71 19.64
N PHE A 259 25.42 -3.14 20.35
CA PHE A 259 26.17 -4.36 20.04
C PHE A 259 25.94 -5.50 21.05
N GLY A 260 25.19 -5.23 22.12
CA GLY A 260 24.96 -6.17 23.22
C GLY A 260 24.83 -5.44 24.56
N ILE A 261 24.74 -6.22 25.64
CA ILE A 261 24.65 -5.70 27.01
C ILE A 261 26.03 -5.86 27.66
N VAL A 262 26.65 -4.73 28.02
CA VAL A 262 27.91 -4.75 28.78
C VAL A 262 27.60 -5.01 30.25
N THR A 263 28.26 -5.99 30.84
CA THR A 263 28.11 -6.41 32.25
C THR A 263 29.21 -5.83 33.14
N LYS A 264 30.40 -5.61 32.57
CA LYS A 264 31.59 -5.10 33.28
C LYS A 264 32.46 -4.24 32.36
N ILE A 265 33.07 -3.21 32.94
CA ILE A 265 34.02 -2.31 32.29
C ILE A 265 35.32 -2.33 33.09
N VAL A 266 36.47 -2.37 32.41
CA VAL A 266 37.78 -2.20 33.05
C VAL A 266 38.36 -0.85 32.63
N ALA A 267 38.53 0.06 33.59
CA ALA A 267 39.00 1.42 33.37
C ALA A 267 40.36 1.67 34.04
N ARG A 268 41.22 2.49 33.42
CA ARG A 268 42.46 2.94 34.06
C ARG A 268 42.16 3.82 35.28
N THR A 269 42.91 3.60 36.36
CA THR A 269 42.85 4.43 37.56
C THR A 269 43.91 5.53 37.55
N HIS A 270 43.65 6.60 38.30
CA HIS A 270 44.52 7.75 38.46
C HIS A 270 44.75 8.00 39.96
N PRO A 271 45.97 8.40 40.38
CA PRO A 271 46.31 8.59 41.79
C PRO A 271 45.57 9.78 42.41
N SER A 272 45.53 9.79 43.75
CA SER A 272 44.85 10.75 44.61
C SER A 272 43.33 10.68 44.49
N ALA A 273 42.67 10.25 45.57
CA ALA A 273 41.22 10.38 45.71
C ALA A 273 40.79 11.80 46.12
N THR A 274 41.73 12.66 46.51
CA THR A 274 41.45 14.03 46.97
C THR A 274 41.45 15.05 45.83
N VAL A 275 40.50 15.99 45.91
CA VAL A 275 40.29 17.10 44.98
C VAL A 275 39.99 18.37 45.76
N TRP A 276 40.24 19.53 45.14
CA TRP A 276 39.85 20.83 45.68
C TRP A 276 38.76 21.42 44.82
N GLY A 277 37.68 21.87 45.44
CA GLY A 277 36.60 22.50 44.70
C GLY A 277 35.28 22.46 45.42
N GLY A 278 34.23 22.78 44.68
CA GLY A 278 32.84 22.62 45.07
C GLY A 278 31.94 23.57 44.31
N ALA A 279 30.78 23.90 44.87
CA ALA A 279 29.82 24.77 44.22
C ALA A 279 29.78 26.16 44.86
N ILE A 280 29.65 27.18 44.01
CA ILE A 280 29.14 28.50 44.40
C ILE A 280 27.80 28.74 43.73
N THR A 281 26.90 29.39 44.46
CA THR A 281 25.58 29.81 43.97
C THR A 281 25.56 31.32 43.91
N LEU A 282 25.37 31.91 42.74
CA LEU A 282 25.34 33.34 42.52
C LEU A 282 23.90 33.79 42.18
N ASN A 283 23.62 35.07 42.46
CA ASN A 283 22.40 35.70 41.97
C ASN A 283 22.46 35.84 40.44
N GLY A 284 21.33 35.69 39.73
CA GLY A 284 21.26 35.85 38.28
C GLY A 284 21.77 37.20 37.75
N THR A 285 21.84 38.25 38.59
CA THR A 285 22.46 39.55 38.24
C THR A 285 23.97 39.47 38.01
N GLN A 286 24.63 38.40 38.45
CA GLN A 286 26.07 38.17 38.26
C GLN A 286 26.39 37.50 36.92
N VAL A 287 25.43 37.37 35.99
CA VAL A 287 25.64 36.69 34.71
C VAL A 287 26.76 37.35 33.89
N ASP A 288 26.75 38.66 33.71
CA ASP A 288 27.73 39.36 32.87
C ASP A 288 29.19 39.24 33.36
N PRO A 289 29.52 39.48 34.66
CA PRO A 289 30.87 39.27 35.15
C PRO A 289 31.29 37.78 35.09
N LEU A 290 30.35 36.85 35.24
CA LEU A 290 30.63 35.43 35.06
C LEU A 290 30.97 35.09 33.60
N LEU A 291 30.20 35.56 32.61
CA LEU A 291 30.48 35.29 31.20
C LEU A 291 31.88 35.77 30.80
N ALA A 292 32.33 36.91 31.35
CA ALA A 292 33.69 37.39 31.14
C ALA A 292 34.75 36.42 31.71
N LEU A 293 34.50 35.81 32.88
CA LEU A 293 35.37 34.79 33.45
C LEU A 293 35.34 33.49 32.63
N ILE A 294 34.18 33.06 32.11
CA ILE A 294 34.10 31.87 31.25
C ILE A 294 34.95 32.06 30.00
N ALA A 295 34.83 33.21 29.32
CA ALA A 295 35.65 33.54 28.16
C ALA A 295 37.15 33.60 28.50
N ASP A 296 37.51 34.14 29.66
CA ASP A 296 38.91 34.16 30.14
C ASP A 296 39.45 32.75 30.35
N PHE A 297 38.67 31.87 30.99
CA PHE A 297 39.02 30.47 31.25
C PHE A 297 39.22 29.69 29.95
N GLU A 298 38.26 29.75 29.04
CA GLU A 298 38.32 29.10 27.72
C GLU A 298 39.58 29.52 26.94
N MET A 299 39.95 30.80 27.00
CA MET A 299 41.05 31.35 26.21
C MET A 299 42.43 31.15 26.83
N LYS A 300 42.53 31.12 28.17
CA LYS A 300 43.81 31.21 28.88
C LYS A 300 44.14 29.99 29.73
N ASN A 301 43.18 29.11 30.03
CA ASN A 301 43.48 27.94 30.84
C ASN A 301 44.34 26.94 30.06
N ASP A 302 45.55 26.72 30.54
CA ASP A 302 46.47 25.68 30.08
C ASP A 302 46.73 24.60 31.14
N ASP A 303 46.13 24.72 32.33
CA ASP A 303 46.20 23.72 33.40
C ASP A 303 45.09 22.67 33.21
N PRO A 304 45.43 21.41 32.83
CA PRO A 304 44.45 20.38 32.60
C PRO A 304 43.72 19.93 33.87
N LYS A 305 44.29 20.19 35.06
CA LYS A 305 43.70 19.83 36.36
C LYS A 305 42.56 20.75 36.76
N ALA A 306 42.54 21.97 36.22
CA ALA A 306 41.50 22.96 36.50
C ALA A 306 40.31 22.76 35.56
N ASN A 307 39.11 22.65 36.15
CA ASN A 307 37.85 22.55 35.42
C ASN A 307 36.77 23.39 36.11
N ILE A 308 35.81 23.87 35.32
CA ILE A 308 34.60 24.54 35.82
C ILE A 308 33.36 24.06 35.06
N LEU A 309 32.21 24.11 35.73
CA LEU A 309 30.90 23.95 35.11
C LEU A 309 29.97 25.09 35.57
N PRO A 310 30.01 26.24 34.88
CA PRO A 310 29.03 27.30 35.02
C PRO A 310 27.68 26.89 34.42
N THR A 311 26.63 27.06 35.21
CA THR A 311 25.25 26.74 34.82
C THR A 311 24.32 27.92 35.10
N LEU A 312 23.60 28.35 34.07
CA LEU A 312 22.53 29.35 34.18
C LEU A 312 21.20 28.61 34.44
N ASN A 313 20.62 28.79 35.63
CA ASN A 313 19.39 28.12 36.05
C ASN A 313 18.22 29.09 36.21
N ASN A 314 17.06 28.72 35.68
CA ASN A 314 15.80 29.39 35.95
C ASN A 314 14.80 28.38 36.54
N ILE A 315 14.39 28.62 37.80
CA ILE A 315 13.49 27.73 38.56
C ILE A 315 12.22 28.50 38.87
N GLY A 316 11.12 28.20 38.20
CA GLY A 316 9.83 28.89 38.45
C GLY A 316 9.88 30.42 38.25
N GLY A 317 10.81 30.92 37.41
CA GLY A 317 11.06 32.35 37.21
C GLY A 317 12.20 32.93 38.07
N LEU A 318 12.76 32.16 39.01
CA LEU A 318 13.90 32.59 39.82
C LEU A 318 15.21 32.28 39.09
N ARG A 319 15.96 33.32 38.72
CA ARG A 319 17.25 33.23 38.04
C ARG A 319 18.40 33.04 39.04
N ILE A 320 19.06 31.90 39.00
CA ILE A 320 20.19 31.52 39.85
C ILE A 320 21.31 30.99 38.95
N ILE A 321 22.55 31.27 39.32
CA ILE A 321 23.71 30.67 38.65
C ILE A 321 24.37 29.70 39.62
N SER A 322 24.65 28.48 39.18
CA SER A 322 25.52 27.54 39.91
C SER A 322 26.83 27.43 39.17
N VAL A 323 27.96 27.54 39.85
CA VAL A 323 29.28 27.29 39.26
C VAL A 323 29.97 26.22 40.09
N GLN A 324 30.22 25.06 39.48
CA GLN A 324 31.05 24.02 40.08
C GLN A 324 32.51 24.27 39.68
N LEU A 325 33.40 24.34 40.65
CA LEU A 325 34.84 24.50 40.48
C LEU A 325 35.52 23.18 40.83
N PHE A 326 36.53 22.78 40.07
CA PHE A 326 37.25 21.53 40.27
C PHE A 326 38.74 21.73 40.01
N TYR A 327 39.56 21.20 40.92
CA TYR A 327 40.99 21.07 40.75
C TYR A 327 41.45 19.67 41.15
N ASP A 328 42.15 18.97 40.27
CA ASP A 328 42.71 17.65 40.58
C ASP A 328 43.98 17.72 41.45
N GLY A 329 43.73 17.88 42.74
CA GLY A 329 44.73 17.89 43.80
C GLY A 329 44.21 18.56 45.07
N PRO A 330 45.02 18.62 46.14
CA PRO A 330 44.58 19.15 47.43
C PRO A 330 44.31 20.67 47.39
N SER A 331 44.95 21.40 46.48
CA SER A 331 44.69 22.82 46.19
C SER A 331 45.36 23.24 44.87
N PRO A 332 44.85 24.29 44.20
CA PRO A 332 45.54 24.90 43.05
C PRO A 332 46.87 25.54 43.48
N PRO A 333 47.97 25.36 42.72
CA PRO A 333 49.28 25.92 43.07
C PRO A 333 49.23 27.44 43.22
N SER A 334 49.80 27.97 44.30
CA SER A 334 49.85 29.42 44.54
C SER A 334 50.56 30.14 43.40
N GLY A 335 49.98 31.24 42.91
CA GLY A 335 50.52 32.02 41.79
C GLY A 335 50.25 31.43 40.39
N SER A 336 49.63 30.26 40.28
CA SER A 336 49.20 29.70 38.98
C SER A 336 48.01 30.46 38.39
N TYR A 337 47.76 30.25 37.09
CA TYR A 337 46.55 30.72 36.42
C TYR A 337 45.29 30.22 37.14
N ALA A 338 45.21 28.91 37.42
CA ALA A 338 44.07 28.30 38.10
C ALA A 338 43.78 28.94 39.46
N SER A 339 44.81 29.15 40.29
CA SER A 339 44.66 29.84 41.58
C SER A 339 44.16 31.29 41.41
N SER A 340 44.73 32.05 40.47
CA SER A 340 44.29 33.42 40.19
C SER A 340 42.85 33.46 39.68
N PHE A 341 42.48 32.56 38.77
CA PHE A 341 41.15 32.45 38.20
C PHE A 341 40.11 32.10 39.26
N PHE A 342 40.35 31.06 40.05
CA PHE A 342 39.42 30.66 41.11
C PHE A 342 39.27 31.76 42.17
N ASN A 343 40.33 32.49 42.53
CA ASN A 343 40.22 33.63 43.44
C ASN A 343 39.32 34.75 42.89
N LYS A 344 39.39 35.04 41.57
CA LYS A 344 38.49 36.01 40.93
C LYS A 344 37.04 35.54 40.93
N LEU A 345 36.82 34.25 40.66
CA LEU A 345 35.49 33.65 40.67
C LEU A 345 34.87 33.64 42.08
N LEU A 346 35.66 33.28 43.10
CA LEU A 346 35.26 33.30 44.52
C LEU A 346 35.07 34.71 45.09
N ALA A 347 35.59 35.75 44.42
CA ALA A 347 35.37 37.14 44.81
C ALA A 347 34.00 37.68 44.36
N LEU A 348 33.28 36.96 43.49
CA LEU A 348 31.91 37.34 43.13
C LEU A 348 30.97 37.15 44.34
N PRO A 349 29.99 38.05 44.57
CA PRO A 349 29.03 37.93 45.67
C PRO A 349 28.18 36.65 45.55
N ALA A 350 28.51 35.63 46.35
CA ALA A 350 27.79 34.36 46.37
C ALA A 350 26.65 34.35 47.40
N LEU A 351 25.53 33.74 47.02
CA LEU A 351 24.40 33.40 47.90
C LEU A 351 24.73 32.20 48.80
N ALA A 352 25.51 31.26 48.28
CA ALA A 352 26.02 30.09 49.00
C ALA A 352 27.34 29.63 48.40
N GLN A 353 28.22 29.06 49.23
CA GLN A 353 29.51 28.53 48.83
C GLN A 353 29.87 27.32 49.68
N ASP A 354 30.32 26.26 49.02
CA ASP A 354 30.91 25.06 49.64
C ASP A 354 32.15 24.70 48.84
N VAL A 355 33.28 25.39 49.04
CA VAL A 355 34.54 25.11 48.31
C VAL A 355 35.61 24.73 49.32
N ARG A 356 36.12 23.50 49.20
CA ARG A 356 37.08 22.90 50.14
C ARG A 356 37.82 21.73 49.49
N THR A 357 38.92 21.31 50.12
CA THR A 357 39.57 20.03 49.83
C THR A 357 38.72 18.88 50.37
N ARG A 358 38.49 17.84 49.56
CA ARG A 358 37.64 16.70 49.90
C ARG A 358 37.93 15.50 49.00
N SER A 359 37.29 14.36 49.25
CA SER A 359 37.36 13.22 48.33
C SER A 359 36.48 13.43 47.09
N MET A 360 36.80 12.71 46.01
CA MET A 360 36.00 12.69 44.79
C MET A 360 34.54 12.30 45.06
N THR A 361 34.32 11.34 45.98
CA THR A 361 32.99 10.91 46.42
C THR A 361 32.18 12.05 47.05
N ASP A 362 32.77 12.76 48.03
CA ASP A 362 32.11 13.90 48.68
C ASP A 362 31.86 15.05 47.70
N TYR A 363 32.77 15.24 46.73
CA TYR A 363 32.63 16.25 45.69
C TYR A 363 31.42 16.00 44.79
N VAL A 364 31.31 14.80 44.22
CA VAL A 364 30.23 14.45 43.29
C VAL A 364 28.87 14.41 43.99
N ARG A 365 28.82 13.95 45.24
CA ARG A 365 27.58 13.95 46.07
C ARG A 365 27.15 15.34 46.51
N GLY A 366 28.06 16.31 46.57
CA GLY A 366 27.76 17.71 46.87
C GLY A 366 27.03 18.46 45.73
N SER A 367 26.94 17.88 44.53
CA SER A 367 26.29 18.51 43.37
C SER A 367 24.75 18.50 43.48
N PRO A 368 24.05 19.61 43.17
CA PRO A 368 22.60 19.72 43.35
C PRO A 368 21.74 18.98 42.30
N ALA A 369 22.29 18.00 41.57
CA ALA A 369 21.63 17.38 40.41
C ALA A 369 20.27 16.72 40.72
N ASN A 370 20.07 16.19 41.94
CA ASN A 370 18.82 15.52 42.31
C ASN A 370 17.63 16.46 42.56
N GLN A 371 17.81 17.79 42.57
CA GLN A 371 16.72 18.75 42.85
C GLN A 371 15.57 18.67 41.84
N THR A 372 15.82 18.19 40.62
CA THR A 372 14.81 18.06 39.55
C THR A 372 14.40 16.61 39.29
N SER A 373 14.89 15.66 40.11
CA SER A 373 14.52 14.25 40.00
C SER A 373 13.01 14.07 40.14
N GLY A 374 12.43 13.24 39.28
CA GLY A 374 10.99 12.96 39.23
C GLY A 374 10.20 13.96 38.37
N LEU A 375 10.78 15.09 37.96
CA LEU A 375 10.18 15.92 36.92
C LEU A 375 10.24 15.23 35.56
N ARG A 376 9.42 15.70 34.63
CA ARG A 376 9.58 15.38 33.21
C ARG A 376 10.74 16.22 32.70
N GLY A 377 11.56 15.71 31.78
CA GLY A 377 12.67 16.48 31.27
C GLY A 377 13.16 16.06 29.88
N VAL A 378 14.03 16.89 29.32
CA VAL A 378 14.71 16.66 28.04
C VAL A 378 16.08 17.33 28.03
N PHE A 379 17.05 16.67 27.43
CA PHE A 379 18.36 17.24 27.12
C PHE A 379 18.46 17.56 25.62
N ALA A 380 19.20 18.62 25.31
CA ALA A 380 19.75 18.88 23.98
C ALA A 380 21.18 19.38 24.12
N THR A 381 21.96 19.38 23.04
CA THR A 381 23.32 19.89 23.07
C THR A 381 23.69 20.66 21.82
N VAL A 382 24.60 21.62 22.00
CA VAL A 382 25.31 22.29 20.92
C VAL A 382 26.81 22.12 21.18
N SER A 383 27.53 21.58 20.20
CA SER A 383 28.98 21.47 20.26
C SER A 383 29.60 22.70 19.60
N LEU A 384 30.20 23.57 20.40
CA LEU A 384 30.81 24.81 19.94
C LEU A 384 32.31 24.63 19.71
N GLU A 385 32.87 25.39 18.79
CA GLU A 385 34.33 25.39 18.58
C GLU A 385 35.04 26.12 19.73
N THR A 386 34.45 27.21 20.21
CA THR A 386 34.98 28.00 21.31
C THR A 386 33.92 28.90 21.94
N LEU A 387 34.09 29.23 23.22
CA LEU A 387 33.18 30.10 23.99
C LEU A 387 33.62 31.57 23.93
N THR A 388 33.43 32.22 22.77
CA THR A 388 33.66 33.66 22.61
C THR A 388 32.69 34.50 23.46
N PRO A 389 33.05 35.77 23.81
CA PRO A 389 32.10 36.68 24.46
C PRO A 389 30.79 36.85 23.68
N GLN A 390 30.84 36.83 22.35
CA GLN A 390 29.66 36.97 21.49
C GLN A 390 28.73 35.76 21.60
N ILE A 391 29.26 34.53 21.57
CA ILE A 391 28.41 33.33 21.68
C ILE A 391 27.87 33.18 23.11
N LEU A 392 28.66 33.55 24.13
CA LEU A 392 28.20 33.57 25.53
C LEU A 392 27.05 34.57 25.74
N ASN A 393 27.09 35.75 25.11
CA ASN A 393 25.96 36.67 25.11
C ASN A 393 24.73 36.08 24.40
N THR A 394 24.93 35.38 23.28
CA THR A 394 23.81 34.67 22.64
C THR A 394 23.21 33.61 23.56
N ILE A 395 24.04 32.82 24.25
CA ILE A 395 23.60 31.83 25.24
C ILE A 395 22.77 32.49 26.34
N LYS A 396 23.20 33.65 26.85
CA LYS A 396 22.44 34.45 27.82
C LYS A 396 21.10 34.90 27.24
N ASP A 397 21.07 35.47 26.03
CA ASP A 397 19.84 35.95 25.41
C ASP A 397 18.81 34.81 25.21
N GLU A 398 19.29 33.63 24.82
CA GLU A 398 18.49 32.41 24.66
C GLU A 398 17.95 31.89 26.00
N TYR A 399 18.78 31.93 27.04
CA TYR A 399 18.39 31.61 28.41
C TYR A 399 17.28 32.56 28.90
N GLU A 400 17.45 33.87 28.71
CA GLU A 400 16.46 34.88 29.11
C GLU A 400 15.16 34.77 28.31
N ARG A 401 15.21 34.41 27.03
CA ARG A 401 14.01 34.21 26.21
C ARG A 401 13.11 33.09 26.72
N ASN A 402 13.70 32.05 27.32
CA ASN A 402 12.96 30.91 27.84
C ASN A 402 12.43 31.12 29.27
N GLU A 403 12.54 32.34 29.83
CA GLU A 403 12.10 32.63 31.21
C GLU A 403 10.61 32.37 31.44
N GLU A 404 9.74 32.77 30.53
CA GLU A 404 8.29 32.53 30.68
C GLU A 404 7.96 31.03 30.65
N LEU A 405 8.76 30.25 29.93
CA LEU A 405 8.63 28.80 29.91
C LEU A 405 8.96 28.19 31.28
N ALA A 406 9.99 28.70 31.97
CA ALA A 406 10.36 28.27 33.31
C ALA A 406 9.26 28.54 34.36
N LYS A 407 8.39 29.53 34.13
CA LYS A 407 7.26 29.86 35.02
C LYS A 407 6.06 28.92 34.85
N LEU A 408 5.96 28.19 33.73
CA LEU A 408 4.81 27.34 33.45
C LEU A 408 4.65 26.23 34.49
N GLY A 409 3.43 26.09 35.01
CA GLY A 409 3.08 25.12 36.04
C GLY A 409 3.74 25.34 37.41
N GLY A 410 4.37 26.50 37.63
CA GLY A 410 4.94 26.91 38.93
C GLY A 410 6.22 26.16 39.36
N ALA A 411 6.69 25.19 38.58
CA ALA A 411 7.85 24.36 38.87
C ALA A 411 8.66 23.98 37.61
N GLY A 412 8.58 24.79 36.55
CA GLY A 412 9.44 24.64 35.38
C GLY A 412 10.91 24.93 35.73
N PHE A 413 11.82 24.21 35.07
CA PHE A 413 13.25 24.32 35.27
C PHE A 413 13.96 24.41 33.91
N ILE A 414 14.73 25.46 33.70
CA ILE A 414 15.50 25.68 32.47
C ILE A 414 16.96 25.89 32.87
N SER A 415 17.85 25.06 32.32
CA SER A 415 19.27 25.06 32.64
C SER A 415 20.14 25.01 31.40
N PHE A 416 21.17 25.85 31.39
CA PHE A 416 22.20 25.91 30.34
C PHE A 416 23.54 25.67 31.01
N ASP A 417 24.11 24.48 30.82
CA ASP A 417 25.41 24.11 31.36
C ASP A 417 26.48 24.40 30.31
N VAL A 418 27.32 25.40 30.58
CA VAL A 418 28.37 25.86 29.67
C VAL A 418 29.66 25.15 30.03
N GLU A 419 30.26 24.40 29.09
CA GLU A 419 31.40 23.53 29.39
C GLU A 419 32.67 23.98 28.66
N PRO A 420 33.52 24.81 29.29
CA PRO A 420 34.80 25.18 28.71
C PRO A 420 35.80 24.04 28.86
N PHE A 421 36.26 23.48 27.74
CA PHE A 421 37.32 22.47 27.68
C PHE A 421 38.60 23.07 27.12
N ILE A 422 39.75 22.63 27.62
CA ILE A 422 41.03 23.17 27.16
C ILE A 422 41.48 22.59 25.82
N LYS A 423 42.38 23.30 25.14
CA LYS A 423 43.13 22.78 23.99
C LYS A 423 44.07 21.66 24.43
N ARG A 424 43.65 20.41 24.28
CA ARG A 424 44.55 19.26 24.43
C ARG A 424 45.55 19.20 23.28
N SER A 425 46.77 18.76 23.57
CA SER A 425 47.85 18.56 22.59
C SER A 425 47.57 17.38 21.64
N SER A 426 46.73 16.44 22.03
CA SER A 426 46.34 15.29 21.20
C SER A 426 44.89 14.86 21.46
N TYR A 427 44.17 14.64 20.37
CA TYR A 427 42.84 14.01 20.37
C TYR A 427 42.93 12.63 19.71
N PRO A 428 42.09 11.66 20.10
CA PRO A 428 42.03 10.38 19.39
C PRO A 428 41.67 10.60 17.91
N ALA A 429 42.22 9.76 17.03
CA ALA A 429 41.83 9.78 15.63
C ALA A 429 40.36 9.34 15.47
N ALA A 430 39.66 9.83 14.45
CA ALA A 430 38.24 9.58 14.22
C ALA A 430 37.86 8.09 14.21
N ASN A 431 38.81 7.23 13.84
CA ASN A 431 38.64 5.79 13.72
C ASN A 431 38.94 5.01 15.02
N MET A 432 39.30 5.68 16.11
CA MET A 432 39.62 5.05 17.41
C MET A 432 38.41 4.92 18.32
N THR A 433 37.41 5.79 18.21
CA THR A 433 36.19 5.77 19.00
C THR A 433 34.95 5.92 18.12
N ALA A 434 33.85 5.25 18.48
CA ALA A 434 32.60 5.35 17.75
C ALA A 434 32.09 6.79 17.67
N TRP A 435 32.03 7.49 18.82
CA TRP A 435 31.74 8.92 18.86
C TRP A 435 33.02 9.71 18.55
N PRO A 436 33.10 10.43 17.41
CA PRO A 436 34.31 11.14 17.03
C PRO A 436 34.45 12.43 17.85
N HIS A 437 35.58 12.59 18.52
CA HIS A 437 35.95 13.79 19.27
C HIS A 437 37.41 14.16 18.95
N THR A 438 37.67 14.37 17.66
CA THR A 438 39.02 14.44 17.07
C THR A 438 39.70 15.80 17.16
N ARG A 439 39.00 16.79 17.70
CA ARG A 439 39.52 18.13 17.96
C ARG A 439 38.76 18.75 19.11
N GLN A 440 39.29 19.86 19.64
CA GLN A 440 38.68 20.58 20.75
C GLN A 440 37.24 20.98 20.39
N LEU A 441 36.36 20.81 21.37
CA LEU A 441 34.99 21.29 21.36
C LEU A 441 34.63 21.76 22.77
N SER A 442 33.76 22.75 22.85
CA SER A 442 33.21 23.27 24.09
C SER A 442 31.71 22.95 24.12
N PRO A 443 31.28 21.90 24.85
CA PRO A 443 29.90 21.50 24.90
C PRO A 443 29.01 22.56 25.55
N LEU A 444 27.76 22.61 25.09
CA LEU A 444 26.65 23.25 25.78
C LEU A 444 25.58 22.19 26.02
N ASN A 445 25.22 21.94 27.27
CA ASN A 445 24.05 21.14 27.61
C ASN A 445 22.85 22.05 27.87
N LEU A 446 21.73 21.76 27.23
CA LEU A 446 20.44 22.41 27.43
C LEU A 446 19.52 21.42 28.13
N TYR A 447 19.16 21.71 29.39
CA TYR A 447 18.28 20.86 30.17
C TYR A 447 17.00 21.59 30.55
N PHE A 448 15.89 21.08 30.02
CA PHE A 448 14.57 21.64 30.24
C PHE A 448 13.73 20.61 31.00
N ALA A 449 13.16 20.99 32.14
CA ALA A 449 12.35 20.14 33.00
C ALA A 449 11.03 20.80 33.39
N TRP A 450 9.99 20.01 33.61
CA TRP A 450 8.64 20.50 33.89
C TRP A 450 7.80 19.53 34.72
N PRO A 451 6.80 20.04 35.46
CA PRO A 451 5.90 19.20 36.26
C PRO A 451 4.91 18.43 35.39
N LEU A 452 4.26 17.43 35.99
CA LEU A 452 3.15 16.70 35.38
C LEU A 452 1.99 17.65 35.00
N GLY A 453 1.28 17.33 33.92
CA GLY A 453 0.11 18.09 33.45
C GLY A 453 0.41 19.13 32.36
N ILE A 454 1.68 19.38 32.05
CA ILE A 454 2.08 20.18 30.89
C ILE A 454 2.40 19.24 29.71
N ARG A 455 2.05 19.67 28.50
CA ARG A 455 2.34 18.93 27.27
C ARG A 455 3.83 18.92 26.97
N ASP A 456 4.39 17.73 26.77
CA ASP A 456 5.82 17.54 26.47
C ASP A 456 6.25 18.30 25.22
N GLU A 457 5.37 18.37 24.22
CA GLU A 457 5.66 19.01 22.93
C GLU A 457 6.05 20.48 23.08
N THR A 458 5.55 21.16 24.13
CA THR A 458 5.90 22.56 24.42
C THR A 458 7.38 22.71 24.75
N PHE A 459 7.91 21.86 25.63
CA PHE A 459 9.32 21.91 26.03
C PHE A 459 10.24 21.30 24.96
N TYR A 460 9.80 20.23 24.27
CA TYR A 460 10.56 19.67 23.15
C TYR A 460 10.74 20.66 22.00
N ALA A 461 9.71 21.46 21.68
CA ALA A 461 9.82 22.50 20.66
C ALA A 461 10.77 23.62 21.11
N ALA A 462 10.63 24.10 22.35
CA ALA A 462 11.43 25.19 22.88
C ALA A 462 12.92 24.85 22.96
N VAL A 463 13.27 23.64 23.42
CA VAL A 463 14.69 23.24 23.53
C VAL A 463 15.34 23.07 22.15
N ARG A 464 14.61 22.57 21.15
CA ARG A 464 15.11 22.48 19.75
C ARG A 464 15.36 23.85 19.17
N ASP A 465 14.37 24.72 19.29
CA ASP A 465 14.42 26.08 18.77
C ASP A 465 15.56 26.89 19.42
N THR A 466 15.78 26.69 20.71
CA THR A 466 16.93 27.24 21.45
C THR A 466 18.26 26.70 20.91
N ARG A 467 18.40 25.37 20.80
CA ARG A 467 19.59 24.71 20.24
C ARG A 467 19.94 25.25 18.86
N ASP A 468 18.94 25.31 17.97
CA ASP A 468 19.13 25.66 16.56
C ASP A 468 19.55 27.12 16.39
N ARG A 469 19.05 28.04 17.22
CA ARG A 469 19.48 29.44 17.24
C ARG A 469 20.92 29.61 17.70
N ILE A 470 21.32 28.91 18.77
CA ILE A 470 22.70 28.97 19.26
C ILE A 470 23.65 28.40 18.21
N TYR A 471 23.29 27.27 17.59
CA TYR A 471 24.04 26.68 16.50
C TYR A 471 24.18 27.65 15.31
N ALA A 472 23.08 28.26 14.88
CA ALA A 472 23.07 29.24 13.80
C ALA A 472 23.90 30.49 14.13
N ALA A 473 23.84 30.97 15.38
CA ALA A 473 24.62 32.11 15.84
C ALA A 473 26.12 31.80 15.85
N ALA A 474 26.53 30.61 16.28
CA ALA A 474 27.92 30.18 16.24
C ALA A 474 28.46 30.18 14.80
N LEU A 475 27.69 29.65 13.83
CA LEU A 475 28.04 29.71 12.41
C LEU A 475 28.11 31.16 11.88
N ALA A 476 27.15 32.00 12.24
CA ALA A 476 27.12 33.42 11.84
C ALA A 476 28.31 34.20 12.41
N GLN A 477 28.81 33.79 13.57
CA GLN A 477 30.01 34.35 14.20
C GLN A 477 31.32 33.75 13.65
N GLY A 478 31.24 32.89 12.64
CA GLY A 478 32.40 32.34 11.93
C GLY A 478 33.05 31.14 12.60
N GLN A 479 32.41 30.49 13.58
CA GLN A 479 32.91 29.24 14.13
C GLN A 479 32.84 28.14 13.08
N ASN A 480 33.90 27.34 13.00
CA ASN A 480 33.90 26.11 12.23
C ASN A 480 33.31 25.00 13.10
N LEU A 481 32.09 24.56 12.78
CA LEU A 481 31.43 23.46 13.48
C LEU A 481 31.58 22.12 12.76
N ASP A 482 32.25 22.10 11.60
CA ASP A 482 32.46 20.85 10.86
C ASP A 482 33.34 19.90 11.69
N GLY A 483 32.86 18.66 11.84
CA GLY A 483 33.52 17.64 12.66
C GLY A 483 33.30 17.82 14.18
N LEU A 484 32.46 18.76 14.63
CA LEU A 484 32.01 18.86 16.01
C LEU A 484 30.65 18.18 16.16
N TYR A 485 30.68 16.89 16.46
CA TYR A 485 29.47 16.08 16.55
C TYR A 485 28.76 16.28 17.89
N GLN A 486 27.43 16.26 17.87
CA GLN A 486 26.62 16.34 19.08
C GLN A 486 26.91 15.16 20.00
N TYR A 487 27.06 15.43 21.29
CA TYR A 487 27.37 14.40 22.28
C TYR A 487 26.16 13.49 22.54
N PRO A 488 26.26 12.16 22.32
CA PRO A 488 25.10 11.25 22.33
C PRO A 488 24.33 11.20 23.65
N ASN A 489 24.98 11.46 24.79
CA ASN A 489 24.29 11.43 26.08
C ASN A 489 23.49 12.70 26.39
N TYR A 490 23.71 13.81 25.66
CA TYR A 490 22.92 15.04 25.77
C TYR A 490 22.06 15.32 24.54
N ALA A 491 22.34 14.65 23.42
CA ALA A 491 21.61 14.84 22.18
C ALA A 491 20.12 14.51 22.34
N LEU A 492 19.30 15.20 21.55
CA LEU A 492 17.89 14.90 21.45
C LEU A 492 17.69 13.48 20.89
N TYR A 493 16.65 12.81 21.37
CA TYR A 493 16.35 11.40 21.09
C TYR A 493 16.20 11.05 19.59
N ASP A 494 15.98 12.05 18.74
CA ASP A 494 15.83 11.93 17.29
C ASP A 494 16.89 12.71 16.50
N THR A 495 18.00 13.09 17.14
CA THR A 495 19.16 13.67 16.45
C THR A 495 19.65 12.67 15.38
N PRO A 496 19.84 13.12 14.12
CA PRO A 496 20.35 12.27 13.05
C PRO A 496 21.69 11.64 13.38
N LEU A 497 21.89 10.37 13.02
CA LEU A 497 23.14 9.65 13.29
C LEU A 497 24.37 10.33 12.66
N SER A 498 24.20 11.05 11.55
CA SER A 498 25.28 11.81 10.90
C SER A 498 25.76 13.00 11.75
N GLU A 499 24.88 13.60 12.54
CA GLU A 499 25.23 14.68 13.47
C GLU A 499 25.90 14.18 14.75
N LEU A 500 25.73 12.89 15.07
CA LEU A 500 26.35 12.24 16.22
C LEU A 500 27.67 11.55 15.87
N TYR A 501 27.71 10.81 14.76
CA TYR A 501 28.81 9.90 14.46
C TYR A 501 29.53 10.21 13.13
N GLY A 502 28.99 11.14 12.33
CA GLY A 502 29.58 11.58 11.07
C GLY A 502 30.07 10.44 10.18
N PRO A 503 31.39 10.36 9.87
CA PRO A 503 31.94 9.33 9.00
C PRO A 503 31.83 7.92 9.58
N ASN A 504 31.64 7.76 10.89
CA ASN A 504 31.61 6.46 11.55
C ASN A 504 30.27 5.74 11.41
N VAL A 505 29.20 6.40 10.93
CA VAL A 505 27.86 5.80 10.79
C VAL A 505 27.89 4.52 9.96
N GLY A 506 28.64 4.51 8.84
CA GLY A 506 28.77 3.33 7.98
C GLY A 506 29.42 2.16 8.71
N ARG A 507 30.57 2.39 9.35
CA ARG A 507 31.30 1.37 10.11
C ARG A 507 30.47 0.84 11.28
N LEU A 508 29.79 1.70 12.04
CA LEU A 508 28.94 1.28 13.15
C LEU A 508 27.73 0.45 12.69
N THR A 509 27.17 0.78 11.52
CA THR A 509 26.10 -0.01 10.89
C THR A 509 26.60 -1.39 10.45
N GLU A 510 27.82 -1.50 9.95
CA GLU A 510 28.44 -2.78 9.60
C GLU A 510 28.72 -3.64 10.83
N ILE A 511 29.23 -3.04 11.92
CA ILE A 511 29.47 -3.74 13.19
C ILE A 511 28.14 -4.23 13.77
N ALA A 512 27.11 -3.37 13.82
CA ALA A 512 25.78 -3.77 14.30
C ALA A 512 25.20 -4.91 13.45
N ALA A 513 25.35 -4.86 12.12
CA ALA A 513 24.88 -5.94 11.26
C ALA A 513 25.66 -7.27 11.45
N ARG A 514 26.93 -7.20 11.86
CA ARG A 514 27.77 -8.37 12.12
C ARG A 514 27.41 -9.07 13.42
N TYR A 515 27.23 -8.31 14.50
CA TYR A 515 27.00 -8.84 15.85
C TYR A 515 25.52 -8.87 16.26
N ASP A 516 24.63 -8.22 15.51
CA ASP A 516 23.19 -8.26 15.73
C ASP A 516 22.41 -8.45 14.40
N PRO A 517 22.65 -9.54 13.64
CA PRO A 517 21.97 -9.79 12.37
C PRO A 517 20.45 -9.91 12.52
N GLU A 518 19.96 -10.35 13.69
CA GLU A 518 18.52 -10.47 13.99
C GLU A 518 17.88 -9.19 14.55
N ARG A 519 18.71 -8.15 14.77
CA ARG A 519 18.28 -6.84 15.24
C ARG A 519 17.54 -6.91 16.58
N VAL A 520 18.09 -7.67 17.51
CA VAL A 520 17.60 -7.79 18.88
C VAL A 520 17.82 -6.48 19.63
N MET A 521 19.03 -5.90 19.59
CA MET A 521 19.37 -4.66 20.30
C MET A 521 18.61 -3.46 19.75
N ALA A 522 18.23 -3.48 18.47
CA ALA A 522 17.35 -2.48 17.89
C ALA A 522 15.99 -2.35 18.62
N ARG A 523 15.58 -3.37 19.37
CA ARG A 523 14.34 -3.39 20.16
C ARG A 523 14.52 -2.85 21.59
N ALA A 524 15.76 -2.52 21.97
CA ALA A 524 16.11 -1.89 23.24
C ALA A 524 15.91 -0.37 23.26
N GLY A 525 15.68 0.24 22.08
CA GLY A 525 15.61 1.70 21.93
C GLY A 525 16.97 2.37 21.84
N GLY A 526 16.98 3.70 21.74
CA GLY A 526 18.22 4.49 21.57
C GLY A 526 18.51 4.92 20.12
N PHE A 527 19.74 5.41 19.89
CA PHE A 527 20.23 5.71 18.53
C PHE A 527 20.63 4.42 17.83
N ILE A 528 19.77 3.90 16.94
CA ILE A 528 19.98 2.58 16.33
C ILE A 528 20.73 2.65 15.00
N PHE A 529 21.78 1.84 14.84
CA PHE A 529 22.49 1.67 13.56
C PHE A 529 21.87 0.55 12.73
N GLN A 530 21.17 0.86 11.62
CA GLN A 530 20.47 -0.15 10.82
C GLN A 530 20.74 -0.01 9.32
N ARG A 531 20.83 -1.15 8.63
CA ARG A 531 20.85 -1.19 7.16
C ARG A 531 19.58 -0.53 6.61
N GLY A 532 19.76 0.52 5.81
CA GLY A 532 18.67 1.24 5.12
C GLY A 532 18.10 2.45 5.86
N GLN A 533 18.59 2.81 7.05
CA GLN A 533 18.11 3.98 7.81
C GLN A 533 18.56 5.31 7.20
N ASN A 534 19.76 5.33 6.58
CA ASN A 534 20.20 6.46 5.74
C ASN A 534 19.13 6.85 4.71
N ARG A 535 18.30 5.92 4.24
CA ARG A 535 17.36 6.14 3.15
C ARG A 535 16.20 7.10 3.50
N MET A 536 15.76 7.18 4.76
CA MET A 536 14.66 8.08 5.18
C MET A 536 15.14 9.48 5.60
N ASP A 537 16.28 9.56 6.28
CA ASP A 537 16.90 10.85 6.64
C ASP A 537 17.51 11.53 5.40
N GLU A 538 18.06 10.73 4.47
CA GLU A 538 18.47 11.23 3.16
C GLU A 538 17.31 11.64 2.27
N LEU A 539 16.13 11.00 2.36
CA LEU A 539 14.93 11.46 1.64
C LEU A 539 14.43 12.82 2.16
N ARG A 540 14.66 13.15 3.44
CA ARG A 540 14.29 14.43 4.06
C ARG A 540 15.35 15.52 3.85
N ALA A 541 16.64 15.18 3.85
CA ALA A 541 17.74 16.13 3.66
C ALA A 541 17.90 16.65 2.21
N ARG A 542 17.16 16.08 1.24
CA ARG A 542 17.39 16.28 -0.21
C ARG A 542 16.25 16.96 -0.95
N HIS A 543 15.18 17.31 -0.26
CA HIS A 543 14.23 18.26 -0.80
C HIS A 543 14.93 19.62 -0.88
N ILE A 544 14.57 20.46 -1.86
CA ILE A 544 15.07 21.86 -1.89
C ILE A 544 14.74 22.62 -0.58
N GLN A 545 13.79 22.11 0.21
CA GLN A 545 13.39 22.67 1.50
C GLN A 545 14.18 22.01 2.62
N ASP A 546 14.63 22.84 3.55
CA ASP A 546 15.21 22.37 4.80
C ASP A 546 14.09 22.06 5.79
N PHE A 547 13.77 20.77 5.95
CA PHE A 547 12.76 20.31 6.90
C PHE A 547 13.25 20.35 8.35
N HIS A 548 14.56 20.42 8.60
CA HIS A 548 15.13 20.44 9.94
C HIS A 548 15.09 21.85 10.53
N GLY A 549 15.34 22.87 9.71
CA GLY A 549 15.18 24.29 10.08
C GLY A 549 13.78 24.87 9.87
N ALA A 550 12.75 24.03 9.67
CA ALA A 550 11.41 24.47 9.32
C ALA A 550 10.64 25.01 10.53
N ALA A 551 10.31 26.30 10.54
CA ALA A 551 9.50 26.92 11.59
C ALA A 551 8.09 26.29 11.69
N ASN A 552 7.48 25.95 10.54
CA ASN A 552 6.24 25.20 10.46
C ASN A 552 6.26 24.29 9.23
N LEU A 553 5.55 23.16 9.33
CA LEU A 553 5.28 22.25 8.22
C LEU A 553 3.80 22.30 7.85
N GLN A 554 3.51 22.69 6.62
CA GLN A 554 2.18 22.58 6.03
C GLN A 554 2.02 21.21 5.38
N HIS A 555 1.03 20.44 5.84
CA HIS A 555 0.77 19.12 5.28
C HIS A 555 0.13 19.20 3.89
N HIS A 556 0.57 18.32 2.98
CA HIS A 556 0.00 18.16 1.63
C HIS A 556 -0.30 16.70 1.33
N TRP A 557 -1.55 16.40 0.97
CA TRP A 557 -2.00 15.04 0.79
C TRP A 557 -1.38 14.38 -0.46
N GLY A 558 -0.73 13.23 -0.29
CA GLY A 558 -0.09 12.50 -1.40
C GLY A 558 1.26 13.06 -1.85
N TYR A 559 1.82 14.04 -1.13
CA TYR A 559 3.14 14.62 -1.39
C TYR A 559 3.97 14.74 -0.10
N ALA A 560 5.20 15.27 -0.21
CA ALA A 560 5.97 15.72 0.94
C ALA A 560 5.29 16.94 1.59
N ASP A 561 5.52 17.19 2.88
CA ASP A 561 5.04 18.41 3.55
C ASP A 561 5.78 19.65 3.03
N ARG A 562 5.24 20.86 3.22
CA ARG A 562 5.84 22.13 2.78
C ARG A 562 6.38 22.91 3.97
N VAL A 563 7.58 23.47 3.84
CA VAL A 563 8.20 24.30 4.88
C VAL A 563 7.72 25.74 4.73
N ILE A 564 7.17 26.33 5.79
CA ILE A 564 6.65 27.70 5.81
C ILE A 564 7.14 28.45 7.06
N PRO A 565 7.63 29.71 6.92
CA PRO A 565 7.89 30.41 5.67
C PRO A 565 9.05 29.78 4.87
N CYS A 566 9.01 29.90 3.54
CA CYS A 566 10.10 29.40 2.70
C CYS A 566 11.36 30.26 2.89
N THR A 567 12.47 29.63 3.24
CA THR A 567 13.76 30.29 3.55
C THR A 567 14.78 30.23 2.42
N ASN A 568 14.40 29.72 1.25
CA ASN A 568 15.25 29.68 0.06
C ASN A 568 15.26 31.03 -0.68
N ASP A 569 16.00 31.11 -1.79
CA ASP A 569 15.97 32.29 -2.65
C ASP A 569 14.54 32.52 -3.21
N PRO A 570 14.17 33.79 -3.53
CA PRO A 570 12.82 34.12 -3.97
C PRO A 570 12.33 33.30 -5.16
N GLY A 571 13.22 32.98 -6.11
CA GLY A 571 12.87 32.18 -7.28
C GLY A 571 12.57 30.72 -6.94
N SER A 572 13.35 30.14 -6.02
CA SER A 572 13.10 28.79 -5.50
C SER A 572 11.81 28.72 -4.68
N CYS A 573 11.54 29.73 -3.86
CA CYS A 573 10.29 29.80 -3.09
C CYS A 573 9.07 29.94 -4.02
N GLU A 574 9.11 30.85 -4.99
CA GLU A 574 8.02 31.00 -5.96
C GLU A 574 7.77 29.69 -6.74
N TYR A 575 8.83 28.98 -7.13
CA TYR A 575 8.72 27.68 -7.78
C TYR A 575 8.05 26.64 -6.87
N LEU A 576 8.45 26.57 -5.60
CA LEU A 576 7.85 25.66 -4.62
C LEU A 576 6.35 25.92 -4.46
N ASP A 577 5.94 27.18 -4.35
CA ASP A 577 4.53 27.56 -4.27
C ASP A 577 3.73 27.00 -5.45
N VAL A 578 4.31 27.07 -6.65
CA VAL A 578 3.72 26.50 -7.86
C VAL A 578 3.67 24.97 -7.82
N VAL A 579 4.74 24.29 -7.39
CA VAL A 579 4.80 22.82 -7.29
C VAL A 579 3.70 22.31 -6.37
N TYR A 580 3.66 22.82 -5.14
CA TYR A 580 2.71 22.38 -4.12
C TYR A 580 1.26 22.72 -4.51
N SER A 581 1.01 23.95 -4.99
CA SER A 581 -0.32 24.33 -5.48
C SER A 581 -0.77 23.48 -6.68
N ALA A 582 0.14 23.12 -7.59
CA ALA A 582 -0.19 22.27 -8.74
C ALA A 582 -0.48 20.83 -8.32
N HIS A 583 0.23 20.30 -7.32
CA HIS A 583 -0.02 18.98 -6.73
C HIS A 583 -1.38 18.93 -6.03
N ASP A 584 -1.68 19.87 -5.14
CA ASP A 584 -2.96 19.92 -4.42
C ASP A 584 -4.15 19.96 -5.39
N ARG A 585 -4.04 20.82 -6.42
CA ARG A 585 -5.04 20.87 -7.51
C ARG A 585 -5.14 19.54 -8.24
N GLY A 586 -4.00 18.88 -8.51
CA GLY A 586 -3.97 17.54 -9.11
C GLY A 586 -4.73 16.50 -8.27
N MET A 587 -4.52 16.50 -6.95
CA MET A 587 -5.25 15.61 -6.04
C MET A 587 -6.75 15.90 -6.00
N ILE A 588 -7.15 17.18 -6.03
CA ILE A 588 -8.55 17.58 -6.18
C ILE A 588 -9.13 17.06 -7.50
N TYR A 589 -8.40 17.15 -8.61
CA TYR A 589 -8.86 16.65 -9.90
C TYR A 589 -9.07 15.13 -9.88
N VAL A 590 -8.18 14.39 -9.21
CA VAL A 590 -8.38 12.96 -8.96
C VAL A 590 -9.61 12.68 -8.10
N ALA A 591 -9.85 13.48 -7.06
CA ALA A 591 -11.06 13.36 -6.25
C ALA A 591 -12.32 13.61 -7.09
N ILE A 592 -12.30 14.62 -7.97
CA ILE A 592 -13.40 14.91 -8.90
C ILE A 592 -13.61 13.76 -9.88
N ILE A 593 -12.55 13.14 -10.42
CA ILE A 593 -12.64 11.94 -11.27
C ILE A 593 -13.42 10.84 -10.54
N TRP A 594 -12.96 10.48 -9.34
CA TRP A 594 -13.57 9.39 -8.58
C TRP A 594 -14.99 9.72 -8.12
N ALA A 595 -15.24 10.95 -7.68
CA ALA A 595 -16.58 11.42 -7.36
C ALA A 595 -17.51 11.35 -8.57
N THR A 596 -17.04 11.75 -9.75
CA THR A 596 -17.82 11.68 -11.00
C THR A 596 -18.16 10.22 -11.33
N ILE A 597 -17.19 9.31 -11.25
CA ILE A 597 -17.41 7.87 -11.48
C ILE A 597 -18.44 7.32 -10.48
N ILE A 598 -18.28 7.61 -9.18
CA ILE A 598 -19.18 7.14 -8.12
C ILE A 598 -20.60 7.68 -8.32
N VAL A 599 -20.76 8.97 -8.64
CA VAL A 599 -22.07 9.58 -8.88
C VAL A 599 -22.74 8.96 -10.11
N ILE A 600 -22.03 8.80 -11.22
CA ILE A 600 -22.56 8.15 -12.43
C ILE A 600 -23.04 6.73 -12.10
N LEU A 601 -22.21 5.94 -11.41
CA LEU A 601 -22.55 4.57 -11.02
C LEU A 601 -23.72 4.51 -10.04
N THR A 602 -23.79 5.44 -9.09
CA THR A 602 -24.85 5.50 -8.08
C THR A 602 -26.18 5.89 -8.70
N VAL A 603 -26.20 6.94 -9.54
CA VAL A 603 -27.40 7.36 -10.27
C VAL A 603 -27.88 6.23 -11.19
N TRP A 604 -26.96 5.60 -11.92
CA TRP A 604 -27.29 4.45 -12.78
C TRP A 604 -27.87 3.28 -11.97
N GLY A 605 -27.23 2.92 -10.86
CA GLY A 605 -27.69 1.87 -9.96
C GLY A 605 -29.07 2.16 -9.37
N LEU A 606 -29.33 3.40 -8.93
CA LEU A 606 -30.64 3.83 -8.43
C LEU A 606 -31.72 3.80 -9.51
N VAL A 607 -31.44 4.33 -10.70
CA VAL A 607 -32.36 4.26 -11.84
C VAL A 607 -32.71 2.80 -12.14
N ARG A 608 -31.71 1.91 -12.18
CA ARG A 608 -31.94 0.49 -12.41
C ARG A 608 -32.76 -0.18 -11.31
N LEU A 609 -32.48 0.10 -10.03
CA LEU A 609 -33.23 -0.44 -8.89
C LEU A 609 -34.70 0.03 -8.91
N LEU A 610 -34.94 1.30 -9.24
CA LEU A 610 -36.29 1.86 -9.35
C LEU A 610 -37.04 1.30 -10.57
N SER A 611 -36.35 1.12 -11.70
CA SER A 611 -36.91 0.50 -12.90
C SER A 611 -37.26 -0.99 -12.70
N SER A 612 -36.43 -1.74 -11.96
CA SER A 612 -36.66 -3.16 -11.64
C SER A 612 -37.81 -3.38 -10.65
N LYS A 613 -38.04 -2.45 -9.71
CA LYS A 613 -39.23 -2.48 -8.83
C LYS A 613 -40.53 -2.21 -9.59
N ARG A 614 -40.51 -1.43 -10.67
CA ARG A 614 -41.71 -1.16 -11.51
C ARG A 614 -42.16 -2.38 -12.32
N THR A 615 -41.27 -3.32 -12.62
CA THR A 615 -41.61 -4.58 -13.31
C THR A 615 -42.02 -5.71 -12.36
N SER A 616 -41.85 -5.55 -11.05
CA SER A 616 -42.17 -6.56 -10.03
C SER A 616 -43.53 -6.36 -9.33
N ALA A 617 -44.40 -5.49 -9.85
CA ALA A 617 -45.76 -5.34 -9.33
C ALA A 617 -46.63 -6.53 -9.78
N THR A 618 -46.80 -7.50 -8.86
CA THR A 618 -47.84 -8.54 -8.75
C THR A 618 -48.20 -9.38 -10.00
N PRO A 619 -48.12 -10.73 -9.94
CA PRO A 619 -48.79 -11.55 -10.94
C PRO A 619 -50.29 -11.25 -10.87
N ALA A 620 -50.86 -10.82 -12.00
CA ALA A 620 -52.30 -10.65 -12.14
C ALA A 620 -52.99 -11.95 -11.72
N LYS A 621 -53.98 -11.83 -10.83
CA LYS A 621 -54.91 -12.91 -10.54
C LYS A 621 -55.51 -13.36 -11.86
N SER A 622 -55.42 -14.66 -12.12
CA SER A 622 -56.13 -15.34 -13.21
C SER A 622 -57.63 -15.09 -13.07
N GLY A 623 -58.24 -14.37 -14.02
CA GLY A 623 -59.70 -14.28 -14.08
C GLY A 623 -60.34 -13.07 -14.75
N GLU A 624 -59.62 -12.14 -15.39
CA GLU A 624 -60.27 -11.02 -16.10
C GLU A 624 -59.81 -10.89 -17.56
N ASP A 625 -60.82 -10.73 -18.42
CA ASP A 625 -60.79 -10.62 -19.88
C ASP A 625 -59.97 -9.40 -20.34
N PRO A 626 -58.99 -9.53 -21.25
CA PRO A 626 -58.15 -8.42 -21.67
C PRO A 626 -58.82 -7.64 -22.81
N THR A 627 -59.99 -7.06 -22.57
CA THR A 627 -60.66 -6.17 -23.52
C THR A 627 -61.09 -4.84 -22.90
N SER A 628 -60.17 -4.15 -22.23
CA SER A 628 -60.16 -2.68 -22.18
C SER A 628 -59.10 -2.20 -21.19
N GLU A 629 -57.93 -1.79 -21.67
CA GLU A 629 -57.18 -0.69 -21.08
C GLU A 629 -56.07 -0.28 -22.03
N SER A 630 -56.34 0.71 -22.89
CA SER A 630 -55.28 1.41 -23.61
C SER A 630 -54.46 2.20 -22.59
N THR A 631 -53.42 1.58 -22.02
CA THR A 631 -52.48 2.30 -21.17
C THR A 631 -51.76 3.31 -22.07
N ARG A 632 -52.18 4.58 -22.03
CA ARG A 632 -51.50 5.69 -22.71
C ARG A 632 -50.04 5.68 -22.26
N GLN A 633 -49.14 5.16 -23.11
CA GLN A 633 -47.70 5.28 -22.88
C GLN A 633 -47.37 6.76 -22.69
N SER A 634 -46.73 7.09 -21.56
CA SER A 634 -46.38 8.47 -21.25
C SER A 634 -45.48 9.05 -22.34
N THR A 635 -45.61 10.35 -22.62
CA THR A 635 -44.76 11.07 -23.60
C THR A 635 -43.26 10.81 -23.34
N LEU A 636 -42.88 10.66 -22.07
CA LEU A 636 -41.50 10.32 -21.66
C LEU A 636 -41.06 8.92 -22.10
N SER A 637 -41.94 7.91 -22.02
CA SER A 637 -41.66 6.56 -22.52
C SER A 637 -41.43 6.56 -24.02
N ARG A 638 -42.18 7.41 -24.75
CA ARG A 638 -42.06 7.51 -26.20
C ARG A 638 -40.73 8.12 -26.64
N ILE A 639 -40.38 9.24 -26.02
CA ILE A 639 -39.09 9.91 -26.23
C ILE A 639 -37.93 8.97 -25.88
N SER A 640 -38.00 8.27 -24.75
CA SER A 640 -36.98 7.30 -24.33
C SER A 640 -36.77 6.20 -25.37
N THR A 641 -37.85 5.65 -25.93
CA THR A 641 -37.78 4.60 -26.96
C THR A 641 -37.16 5.13 -28.26
N ALA A 642 -37.55 6.34 -28.69
CA ALA A 642 -37.00 6.98 -29.88
C ALA A 642 -35.50 7.32 -29.73
N ILE A 643 -35.08 7.74 -28.54
CA ILE A 643 -33.66 7.95 -28.19
C ILE A 643 -32.92 6.62 -28.23
N GLY A 644 -33.46 5.56 -27.62
CA GLY A 644 -32.85 4.23 -27.62
C GLY A 644 -32.70 3.64 -29.02
N ALA A 645 -33.69 3.81 -29.90
CA ALA A 645 -33.62 3.41 -31.31
C ALA A 645 -32.56 4.21 -32.08
N SER A 646 -32.51 5.54 -31.89
CA SER A 646 -31.48 6.39 -32.50
C SER A 646 -30.07 6.03 -32.01
N ALA A 647 -29.90 5.79 -30.71
CA ALA A 647 -28.64 5.39 -30.12
C ALA A 647 -28.16 4.05 -30.70
N ARG A 648 -29.05 3.06 -30.86
CA ARG A 648 -28.73 1.79 -31.54
C ARG A 648 -28.33 2.01 -32.99
N HIS A 649 -29.02 2.87 -33.74
CA HIS A 649 -28.67 3.14 -35.13
C HIS A 649 -27.24 3.69 -35.29
N TYR A 650 -26.85 4.67 -34.47
CA TYR A 650 -25.57 5.35 -34.63
C TYR A 650 -24.40 4.73 -33.85
N LEU A 651 -24.66 4.15 -32.67
CA LEU A 651 -23.62 3.75 -31.72
C LEU A 651 -23.39 2.23 -31.64
N LEU A 652 -24.35 1.41 -32.07
CA LEU A 652 -24.22 -0.06 -32.11
C LEU A 652 -23.23 -0.56 -33.18
N PRO A 653 -23.12 0.04 -34.39
CA PRO A 653 -22.19 -0.45 -35.40
C PRO A 653 -20.74 -0.46 -34.93
N ASP A 654 -19.95 -1.36 -35.52
CA ASP A 654 -18.51 -1.38 -35.32
C ASP A 654 -17.85 -0.09 -35.86
N ILE A 655 -16.73 0.30 -35.26
CA ILE A 655 -15.90 1.38 -35.81
C ILE A 655 -15.14 0.91 -37.07
N GLY A 656 -14.98 1.79 -38.06
CA GLY A 656 -14.25 1.46 -39.30
C GLY A 656 -12.75 1.17 -39.10
N LEU A 657 -12.18 1.60 -37.97
CA LEU A 657 -10.75 1.43 -37.64
C LEU A 657 -10.45 0.08 -36.97
N ARG A 658 -10.86 -1.02 -37.61
CA ARG A 658 -10.74 -2.40 -37.08
C ARG A 658 -9.30 -2.81 -36.75
N ARG A 659 -8.29 -2.29 -37.46
CA ARG A 659 -6.87 -2.57 -37.19
C ARG A 659 -6.41 -2.06 -35.82
N ILE A 660 -7.00 -0.97 -35.33
CA ILE A 660 -6.60 -0.33 -34.07
C ILE A 660 -7.45 -0.87 -32.92
N PHE A 661 -8.76 -0.86 -33.08
CA PHE A 661 -9.69 -1.12 -31.97
C PHE A 661 -10.28 -2.53 -31.96
N GLY A 662 -10.09 -3.33 -33.02
CA GLY A 662 -10.76 -4.63 -33.18
C GLY A 662 -12.24 -4.48 -33.52
N ARG A 663 -13.04 -5.50 -33.19
CA ARG A 663 -14.51 -5.52 -33.39
C ARG A 663 -15.22 -4.89 -32.19
N VAL A 664 -15.11 -3.58 -32.06
CA VAL A 664 -15.72 -2.81 -30.96
C VAL A 664 -16.73 -1.80 -31.48
N THR A 665 -17.74 -1.53 -30.67
CA THR A 665 -18.83 -0.62 -31.03
C THR A 665 -18.37 0.84 -30.99
N ARG A 666 -19.02 1.70 -31.77
CA ARG A 666 -18.80 3.15 -31.73
C ARG A 666 -19.05 3.73 -30.33
N LEU A 667 -20.00 3.17 -29.56
CA LEU A 667 -20.23 3.56 -28.17
C LEU A 667 -18.98 3.38 -27.30
N GLN A 668 -18.31 2.23 -27.39
CA GLN A 668 -17.11 1.93 -26.59
C GLN A 668 -15.98 2.91 -26.94
N VAL A 669 -15.78 3.20 -28.22
CA VAL A 669 -14.77 4.17 -28.68
C VAL A 669 -15.12 5.59 -28.21
N LEU A 670 -16.40 5.98 -28.24
CA LEU A 670 -16.83 7.26 -27.71
C LEU A 670 -16.54 7.39 -26.21
N ILE A 671 -16.86 6.37 -25.41
CA ILE A 671 -16.55 6.34 -23.96
C ILE A 671 -15.04 6.50 -23.73
N LEU A 672 -14.22 5.76 -24.48
CA LEU A 672 -12.77 5.87 -24.39
C LEU A 672 -12.29 7.27 -24.78
N ALA A 673 -12.81 7.84 -25.87
CA ALA A 673 -12.44 9.19 -26.32
C ALA A 673 -12.82 10.26 -25.30
N THR A 674 -13.99 10.14 -24.66
CA THR A 674 -14.41 11.01 -23.56
C THR A 674 -13.46 10.88 -22.36
N LEU A 675 -13.10 9.66 -21.97
CA LEU A 675 -12.15 9.43 -20.87
C LEU A 675 -10.77 10.03 -21.17
N VAL A 676 -10.23 9.79 -22.37
CA VAL A 676 -8.93 10.33 -22.80
C VAL A 676 -8.97 11.86 -22.86
N GLY A 677 -10.01 12.44 -23.47
CA GLY A 677 -10.18 13.89 -23.53
C GLY A 677 -10.28 14.51 -22.14
N TYR A 678 -11.03 13.86 -21.24
CA TYR A 678 -11.13 14.26 -19.85
C TYR A 678 -9.75 14.25 -19.18
N LEU A 679 -9.01 13.13 -19.23
CA LEU A 679 -7.67 13.02 -18.61
C LEU A 679 -6.66 14.02 -19.20
N ILE A 680 -6.71 14.29 -20.50
CA ILE A 680 -5.87 15.31 -21.14
C ILE A 680 -6.19 16.69 -20.56
N ILE A 681 -7.46 17.08 -20.48
CA ILE A 681 -7.85 18.38 -19.93
C ILE A 681 -7.27 18.56 -18.51
N TRP A 682 -7.46 17.58 -17.62
CA TRP A 682 -6.97 17.70 -16.23
C TRP A 682 -5.45 17.63 -16.10
N SER A 683 -4.76 17.04 -17.08
CA SER A 683 -3.29 17.06 -17.13
C SER A 683 -2.75 18.48 -17.31
N PHE A 684 -3.47 19.37 -17.99
CA PHE A 684 -3.02 20.73 -18.32
C PHE A 684 -3.77 21.85 -17.59
N LEU A 685 -5.00 21.61 -17.15
CA LEU A 685 -5.84 22.63 -16.51
C LEU A 685 -5.23 23.14 -15.21
N GLY A 686 -5.24 24.46 -15.00
CA GLY A 686 -4.72 25.05 -13.75
C GLY A 686 -3.19 24.89 -13.58
N MET A 687 -2.45 24.61 -14.65
CA MET A 687 -0.98 24.62 -14.61
C MET A 687 -0.45 26.03 -14.81
N THR A 688 0.56 26.42 -14.04
CA THR A 688 1.34 27.64 -14.29
C THR A 688 2.43 27.31 -15.29
N TYR A 689 2.54 28.03 -16.41
CA TYR A 689 3.56 27.80 -17.45
C TYR A 689 4.65 28.87 -17.39
N ARG A 690 5.74 28.58 -16.69
CA ARG A 690 6.86 29.51 -16.46
C ARG A 690 8.17 28.75 -16.29
N ALA A 691 9.28 29.45 -16.44
CA ALA A 691 10.61 28.98 -16.09
C ALA A 691 11.24 29.91 -15.06
N TRP A 692 12.02 29.34 -14.16
CA TRP A 692 12.76 30.04 -13.11
C TRP A 692 14.23 29.67 -13.21
N THR A 693 15.09 30.64 -12.95
CA THR A 693 16.53 30.42 -12.82
C THR A 693 16.87 30.60 -11.35
N THR A 694 17.28 29.53 -10.68
CA THR A 694 17.53 29.55 -9.23
C THR A 694 18.98 29.18 -8.95
N PRO A 695 19.70 29.93 -8.09
CA PRO A 695 21.09 29.62 -7.76
C PRO A 695 21.23 28.25 -7.09
N VAL A 696 22.39 27.61 -7.28
CA VAL A 696 22.75 26.37 -6.58
C VAL A 696 23.45 26.73 -5.27
N LYS A 697 22.96 26.22 -4.14
CA LYS A 697 23.56 26.47 -2.82
C LYS A 697 25.04 26.07 -2.84
N LYS A 698 25.90 26.90 -2.23
CA LYS A 698 27.35 26.69 -2.09
C LYS A 698 28.16 26.69 -3.40
N LEU A 699 27.54 26.96 -4.56
CA LEU A 699 28.23 27.05 -5.86
C LEU A 699 27.92 28.38 -6.56
N PRO A 700 28.68 29.46 -6.28
CA PRO A 700 28.45 30.77 -6.89
C PRO A 700 28.61 30.71 -8.42
N GLY A 701 27.68 31.34 -9.14
CA GLY A 701 27.68 31.36 -10.61
C GLY A 701 27.03 30.13 -11.29
N VAL A 702 26.60 29.13 -10.52
CA VAL A 702 25.91 27.94 -11.02
C VAL A 702 24.41 28.05 -10.73
N TYR A 703 23.58 27.78 -11.74
CA TYR A 703 22.12 27.94 -11.65
C TYR A 703 21.37 26.71 -12.17
N ASN A 704 20.26 26.38 -11.51
CA ASN A 704 19.26 25.43 -11.97
C ASN A 704 18.23 26.13 -12.86
N ARG A 705 17.81 25.47 -13.95
CA ARG A 705 16.66 25.90 -14.75
C ARG A 705 15.42 25.12 -14.32
N ARG A 706 14.57 25.72 -13.48
CA ARG A 706 13.31 25.12 -13.05
C ARG A 706 12.20 25.47 -14.03
N THR A 707 11.30 24.54 -14.32
CA THR A 707 10.18 24.75 -15.26
C THR A 707 8.93 24.03 -14.78
N SER A 708 7.80 24.40 -15.37
CA SER A 708 6.51 23.73 -15.17
C SER A 708 6.50 22.25 -15.57
N LEU A 709 7.56 21.75 -16.22
CA LEU A 709 7.70 20.33 -16.56
C LEU A 709 7.68 19.43 -15.31
N GLY A 710 8.24 19.90 -14.18
CA GLY A 710 8.24 19.12 -12.93
C GLY A 710 6.84 18.88 -12.39
N PRO A 711 6.08 19.94 -12.06
CA PRO A 711 4.68 19.80 -11.63
C PRO A 711 3.79 19.05 -12.64
N PHE A 712 4.07 19.20 -13.94
CA PHE A 712 3.35 18.49 -14.99
C PHE A 712 3.65 16.98 -14.97
N ALA A 713 4.93 16.62 -14.86
CA ALA A 713 5.36 15.23 -14.76
C ALA A 713 4.76 14.58 -13.50
N ASP A 714 4.81 15.25 -12.35
CA ASP A 714 4.19 14.76 -11.11
C ASP A 714 2.71 14.49 -11.27
N ARG A 715 1.97 15.43 -11.89
CA ARG A 715 0.54 15.25 -12.13
C ARG A 715 0.22 14.02 -12.97
N LEU A 716 1.00 13.76 -14.01
CA LEU A 716 0.83 12.55 -14.83
C LEU A 716 1.12 11.27 -14.04
N GLY A 717 2.13 11.29 -13.16
CA GLY A 717 2.40 10.20 -12.23
C GLY A 717 1.22 9.94 -11.28
N VAL A 718 0.69 10.99 -10.65
CA VAL A 718 -0.48 10.91 -9.75
C VAL A 718 -1.71 10.35 -10.49
N LEU A 719 -1.98 10.82 -11.71
CA LEU A 719 -3.09 10.30 -12.53
C LEU A 719 -2.90 8.81 -12.84
N ALA A 720 -1.69 8.38 -13.22
CA ALA A 720 -1.40 6.97 -13.47
C ALA A 720 -1.64 6.09 -12.23
N TYR A 721 -1.20 6.55 -11.04
CA TYR A 721 -1.49 5.86 -9.76
C TYR A 721 -3.00 5.76 -9.53
N ALA A 722 -3.72 6.87 -9.69
CA ALA A 722 -5.15 6.96 -9.44
C ALA A 722 -6.01 6.07 -10.35
N LEU A 723 -5.52 5.72 -11.54
CA LEU A 723 -6.20 4.83 -12.49
C LEU A 723 -5.97 3.34 -12.19
N THR A 724 -5.00 2.99 -11.34
CA THR A 724 -4.71 1.60 -10.97
C THR A 724 -5.92 0.87 -10.35
N PRO A 725 -6.64 1.43 -9.35
CA PRO A 725 -7.81 0.74 -8.80
C PRO A 725 -8.95 0.60 -9.81
N LEU A 726 -9.13 1.59 -10.70
CA LEU A 726 -10.12 1.51 -11.78
C LEU A 726 -9.77 0.39 -12.77
N SER A 727 -8.48 0.23 -13.11
CA SER A 727 -8.02 -0.83 -14.00
C SER A 727 -8.36 -2.22 -13.46
N ILE A 728 -8.22 -2.43 -12.15
CA ILE A 728 -8.58 -3.70 -11.51
C ILE A 728 -10.11 -3.91 -11.54
N LEU A 729 -10.90 -2.89 -11.20
CA LEU A 729 -12.37 -2.97 -11.25
C LEU A 729 -12.90 -3.39 -12.64
N LEU A 730 -12.28 -2.87 -13.69
CA LEU A 730 -12.66 -3.16 -15.08
C LEU A 730 -12.28 -4.57 -15.54
N ALA A 731 -11.35 -5.25 -14.86
CA ALA A 731 -10.91 -6.61 -15.18
C ALA A 731 -11.46 -7.71 -14.24
N SER A 732 -12.06 -7.32 -13.11
CA SER A 732 -12.63 -8.26 -12.14
C SER A 732 -13.78 -9.08 -12.74
N ARG A 733 -13.86 -10.38 -12.41
CA ARG A 733 -14.98 -11.23 -12.86
C ARG A 733 -16.13 -11.25 -11.85
N GLU A 734 -15.82 -11.21 -10.55
CA GLU A 734 -16.76 -10.86 -9.49
C GLU A 734 -16.92 -9.33 -9.49
N SER A 735 -17.44 -8.82 -10.60
CA SER A 735 -17.41 -7.40 -10.93
C SER A 735 -18.51 -6.65 -10.18
N VAL A 736 -18.10 -5.80 -9.24
CA VAL A 736 -19.00 -4.80 -8.62
C VAL A 736 -19.63 -3.90 -9.69
N LEU A 737 -18.87 -3.59 -10.76
CA LEU A 737 -19.41 -2.82 -11.89
C LEU A 737 -20.53 -3.56 -12.60
N ALA A 738 -20.40 -4.88 -12.82
CA ALA A 738 -21.47 -5.67 -13.43
C ALA A 738 -22.72 -5.73 -12.53
N LEU A 739 -22.53 -5.83 -11.21
CA LEU A 739 -23.63 -5.82 -10.24
C LEU A 739 -24.40 -4.50 -10.27
N ILE A 740 -23.69 -3.36 -10.28
CA ILE A 740 -24.32 -2.02 -10.31
C ILE A 740 -24.95 -1.73 -11.68
N THR A 741 -24.17 -1.87 -12.75
CA THR A 741 -24.59 -1.42 -14.09
C THR A 741 -25.54 -2.38 -14.79
N GLY A 742 -25.46 -3.68 -14.47
CA GLY A 742 -26.14 -4.75 -15.21
C GLY A 742 -25.43 -5.14 -16.50
N VAL A 743 -24.32 -4.48 -16.83
CA VAL A 743 -23.50 -4.80 -18.00
C VAL A 743 -22.58 -5.96 -17.63
N PRO A 744 -22.55 -7.04 -18.43
CA PRO A 744 -21.63 -8.15 -18.21
C PRO A 744 -20.16 -7.70 -18.13
N TYR A 745 -19.39 -8.31 -17.22
CA TYR A 745 -18.02 -7.88 -16.92
C TYR A 745 -17.08 -7.86 -18.15
N HIS A 746 -17.33 -8.72 -19.15
CA HIS A 746 -16.47 -8.83 -20.32
C HIS A 746 -16.48 -7.59 -21.20
N HIS A 747 -17.56 -6.80 -21.20
CA HIS A 747 -17.60 -5.53 -21.94
C HIS A 747 -16.65 -4.48 -21.34
N PHE A 748 -16.29 -4.60 -20.05
CA PHE A 748 -15.33 -3.69 -19.39
C PHE A 748 -13.88 -3.99 -19.76
N ASN A 749 -13.57 -5.21 -20.21
CA ASN A 749 -12.21 -5.59 -20.60
C ASN A 749 -11.66 -4.71 -21.74
N PHE A 750 -12.52 -4.21 -22.63
CA PHE A 750 -12.11 -3.22 -23.63
C PHE A 750 -11.47 -2.00 -22.96
N LEU A 751 -12.15 -1.44 -21.96
CA LEU A 751 -11.67 -0.25 -21.25
C LEU A 751 -10.46 -0.57 -20.38
N HIS A 752 -10.39 -1.74 -19.74
CA HIS A 752 -9.21 -2.20 -19.01
C HIS A 752 -7.94 -2.19 -19.90
N ARG A 753 -8.02 -2.77 -21.11
CA ARG A 753 -6.89 -2.80 -22.05
C ARG A 753 -6.41 -1.39 -22.40
N TRP A 754 -7.34 -0.52 -22.78
CA TRP A 754 -7.02 0.87 -23.14
C TRP A 754 -6.55 1.70 -21.95
N LEU A 755 -7.05 1.44 -20.75
CA LEU A 755 -6.55 2.07 -19.53
C LEU A 755 -5.11 1.66 -19.24
N GLY A 756 -4.73 0.41 -19.50
CA GLY A 756 -3.34 -0.04 -19.45
C GLY A 756 -2.42 0.74 -20.40
N HIS A 757 -2.86 1.01 -21.63
CA HIS A 757 -2.13 1.87 -22.56
C HIS A 757 -1.99 3.32 -22.04
N ILE A 758 -3.06 3.88 -21.48
CA ILE A 758 -3.07 5.24 -20.91
C ILE A 758 -2.09 5.34 -19.74
N ILE A 759 -2.14 4.39 -18.79
CA ILE A 759 -1.23 4.34 -17.64
C ILE A 759 0.22 4.26 -18.09
N PHE A 760 0.52 3.41 -19.08
CA PHE A 760 1.88 3.29 -19.64
C PHE A 760 2.37 4.60 -20.25
N VAL A 761 1.54 5.29 -21.04
CA VAL A 761 1.90 6.58 -21.65
C VAL A 761 2.10 7.65 -20.58
N GLN A 762 1.21 7.77 -19.61
CA GLN A 762 1.33 8.75 -18.52
C GLN A 762 2.60 8.51 -17.68
N ALA A 763 2.86 7.26 -17.30
CA ALA A 763 4.07 6.88 -16.55
C ALA A 763 5.35 7.13 -17.36
N SER A 764 5.33 6.86 -18.67
CA SER A 764 6.46 7.13 -19.56
C SER A 764 6.76 8.63 -19.66
N VAL A 765 5.72 9.47 -19.85
CA VAL A 765 5.90 10.92 -19.93
C VAL A 765 6.35 11.51 -18.58
N HIS A 766 5.82 11.02 -17.46
CA HIS A 766 6.31 11.35 -16.12
C HIS A 766 7.81 11.04 -15.98
N THR A 767 8.21 9.82 -16.36
CA THR A 767 9.61 9.35 -16.28
C THR A 767 10.53 10.22 -17.15
N ILE A 768 10.15 10.46 -18.40
CA ILE A 768 10.92 11.29 -19.34
C ILE A 768 11.06 12.72 -18.81
N GLY A 769 9.97 13.30 -18.28
CA GLY A 769 9.97 14.64 -17.71
C GLY A 769 10.99 14.80 -16.58
N TRP A 770 10.98 13.88 -15.61
CA TRP A 770 11.94 13.89 -14.50
C TRP A 770 13.38 13.58 -14.93
N CYS A 771 13.58 12.68 -15.91
CA CYS A 771 14.91 12.45 -16.48
C CYS A 771 15.48 13.73 -17.13
N ILE A 772 14.66 14.50 -17.85
CA ILE A 772 15.10 15.77 -18.46
C ILE A 772 15.45 16.79 -17.36
N ILE A 773 14.65 16.88 -16.31
CA ILE A 773 14.88 17.82 -15.21
C ILE A 773 16.20 17.52 -14.50
N GLU A 774 16.37 16.28 -14.04
CA GLU A 774 17.48 15.90 -13.17
C GLU A 774 18.79 15.64 -13.92
N ALA A 775 18.74 15.17 -15.17
CA ALA A 775 19.94 14.89 -15.96
C ALA A 775 20.39 16.05 -16.87
N ARG A 776 19.55 17.07 -17.07
CA ARG A 776 19.89 18.22 -17.93
C ARG A 776 19.63 19.60 -17.33
N LEU A 777 18.49 19.81 -16.70
CA LEU A 777 18.09 21.16 -16.27
C LEU A 777 18.67 21.58 -14.93
N TYR A 778 18.96 20.62 -14.04
CA TYR A 778 19.61 20.87 -12.76
C TYR A 778 21.13 20.69 -12.86
N GLN A 779 21.88 21.47 -12.08
CA GLN A 779 23.33 21.62 -12.13
C GLN A 779 23.92 21.45 -10.72
N PRO A 780 25.19 21.01 -10.60
CA PRO A 780 26.13 20.68 -11.69
C PRO A 780 25.94 19.26 -12.27
N GLN A 781 26.05 19.13 -13.59
CA GLN A 781 26.15 17.82 -14.25
C GLN A 781 27.62 17.36 -14.39
N PRO A 782 27.91 16.04 -14.32
CA PRO A 782 26.98 14.91 -14.18
C PRO A 782 26.62 14.57 -12.73
N GLN A 783 27.08 15.35 -11.75
CA GLN A 783 26.97 15.02 -10.33
C GLN A 783 25.51 14.90 -9.88
N VAL A 784 24.66 15.88 -10.17
CA VAL A 784 23.24 15.86 -9.79
C VAL A 784 22.53 14.63 -10.36
N GLY A 785 22.75 14.30 -11.65
CA GLY A 785 22.15 13.12 -12.26
C GLY A 785 22.63 11.80 -11.63
N ARG A 786 23.92 11.69 -11.26
CA ARG A 786 24.47 10.51 -10.60
C ARG A 786 23.95 10.35 -9.17
N GLU A 787 23.88 11.44 -8.43
CA GLU A 787 23.32 11.45 -7.08
C GLU A 787 21.85 11.06 -7.11
N TRP A 788 21.07 11.62 -8.05
CA TRP A 788 19.65 11.32 -8.25
C TRP A 788 19.38 9.86 -8.61
N ILE A 789 20.08 9.29 -9.60
CA ILE A 789 19.80 7.90 -10.04
C ILE A 789 20.16 6.85 -8.98
N SER A 790 21.07 7.17 -8.08
CA SER A 790 21.46 6.30 -6.95
C SER A 790 20.41 6.27 -5.83
N GLN A 791 19.42 7.16 -5.87
CA GLN A 791 18.40 7.26 -4.83
C GLN A 791 17.46 6.07 -4.88
N THR A 792 17.07 5.56 -3.70
CA THR A 792 16.29 4.33 -3.66
C THR A 792 14.91 4.46 -4.29
N TYR A 793 14.21 5.55 -4.04
CA TYR A 793 12.89 5.74 -4.63
C TYR A 793 13.00 5.77 -6.17
N MET A 794 14.11 6.29 -6.72
CA MET A 794 14.41 6.24 -8.14
C MET A 794 14.77 4.85 -8.63
N VAL A 795 15.57 4.08 -7.87
CA VAL A 795 15.83 2.66 -8.18
C VAL A 795 14.50 1.89 -8.28
N TRP A 796 13.58 2.09 -7.32
CA TRP A 796 12.24 1.50 -7.40
C TRP A 796 11.41 2.06 -8.55
N GLY A 797 11.58 3.33 -8.93
CA GLY A 797 10.96 3.92 -10.11
C GLY A 797 11.40 3.25 -11.41
N ILE A 798 12.71 2.97 -11.55
CA ILE A 798 13.27 2.22 -12.68
C ILE A 798 12.70 0.80 -12.69
N VAL A 799 12.71 0.11 -11.54
CA VAL A 799 12.12 -1.24 -11.41
C VAL A 799 10.64 -1.22 -11.79
N ALA A 800 9.87 -0.24 -11.31
CA ALA A 800 8.46 -0.09 -11.62
C ALA A 800 8.24 0.14 -13.12
N MET A 801 9.05 0.98 -13.77
CA MET A 801 8.93 1.24 -15.21
C MET A 801 9.34 0.02 -16.05
N ILE A 802 10.36 -0.75 -15.63
CA ILE A 802 10.73 -2.03 -16.27
C ILE A 802 9.57 -3.01 -16.19
N LEU A 803 9.01 -3.21 -14.99
CA LEU A 803 7.88 -4.12 -14.77
C LEU A 803 6.64 -3.68 -15.55
N LEU A 804 6.34 -2.38 -15.58
CA LEU A 804 5.23 -1.83 -16.35
C LEU A 804 5.43 -2.02 -17.85
N THR A 805 6.66 -1.85 -18.34
CA THR A 805 7.01 -2.09 -19.76
C THR A 805 6.86 -3.57 -20.10
N MET A 806 7.36 -4.48 -19.25
CA MET A 806 7.16 -5.92 -19.43
C MET A 806 5.68 -6.29 -19.44
N LEU A 807 4.91 -5.74 -18.48
CA LEU A 807 3.47 -5.95 -18.40
C LEU A 807 2.79 -5.44 -19.67
N TRP A 808 3.15 -4.27 -20.16
CA TRP A 808 2.60 -3.69 -21.39
C TRP A 808 2.94 -4.54 -22.63
N VAL A 809 4.22 -4.87 -22.85
CA VAL A 809 4.69 -5.65 -24.00
C VAL A 809 4.08 -7.05 -24.01
N LEU A 810 4.06 -7.75 -22.87
CA LEU A 810 3.49 -9.10 -22.78
C LEU A 810 1.96 -9.11 -22.91
N SER A 811 1.30 -7.96 -22.75
CA SER A 811 -0.15 -7.79 -22.95
C SER A 811 -0.52 -7.43 -24.39
N LEU A 812 0.44 -7.16 -25.27
CA LEU A 812 0.15 -6.86 -26.67
C LEU A 812 -0.41 -8.10 -27.40
N PRO A 813 -1.36 -7.94 -28.34
CA PRO A 813 -1.97 -9.05 -29.06
C PRO A 813 -0.95 -9.98 -29.75
N ILE A 814 0.15 -9.41 -30.25
CA ILE A 814 1.24 -10.17 -30.88
C ILE A 814 1.89 -11.10 -29.85
N SER A 815 2.27 -10.59 -28.69
CA SER A 815 2.86 -11.36 -27.59
C SER A 815 1.92 -12.45 -27.08
N VAL A 816 0.64 -12.13 -26.89
CA VAL A 816 -0.38 -13.10 -26.44
C VAL A 816 -0.55 -14.24 -27.45
N ARG A 817 -0.51 -13.95 -28.75
CA ARG A 817 -0.58 -14.97 -29.82
C ARG A 817 0.68 -15.83 -29.86
N THR A 818 1.86 -15.24 -29.65
CA THR A 818 3.14 -15.96 -29.70
C THR A 818 3.37 -16.87 -28.49
N PHE A 819 3.15 -16.36 -27.27
CA PHE A 819 3.42 -17.11 -26.03
C PHE A 819 2.20 -17.87 -25.49
N GLY A 820 1.01 -17.59 -26.03
CA GLY A 820 -0.26 -18.15 -25.59
C GLY A 820 -0.91 -17.37 -24.46
N TYR A 821 -2.24 -17.40 -24.43
CA TYR A 821 -3.09 -16.68 -23.47
C TYR A 821 -2.80 -17.03 -22.01
N GLU A 822 -2.44 -18.28 -21.73
CA GLU A 822 -2.22 -18.77 -20.37
C GLU A 822 -0.91 -18.24 -19.76
N PHE A 823 0.15 -18.19 -20.56
CA PHE A 823 1.40 -17.54 -20.14
C PHE A 823 1.14 -16.06 -19.86
N PHE A 824 0.47 -15.37 -20.79
CA PHE A 824 0.05 -13.98 -20.61
C PHE A 824 -0.70 -13.78 -19.29
N ARG A 825 -1.75 -14.56 -19.01
CA ARG A 825 -2.57 -14.39 -17.80
C ARG A 825 -1.75 -14.51 -16.52
N LYS A 826 -0.88 -15.52 -16.43
CA LYS A 826 -0.06 -15.76 -15.23
C LYS A 826 1.02 -14.71 -15.06
N ALA A 827 1.77 -14.43 -16.13
CA ALA A 827 2.80 -13.41 -16.14
C ALA A 827 2.21 -12.04 -15.78
N HIS A 828 1.06 -11.69 -16.36
CA HIS A 828 0.38 -10.42 -16.10
C HIS A 828 0.00 -10.26 -14.63
N TYR A 829 -0.55 -11.29 -13.96
CA TYR A 829 -0.89 -11.18 -12.54
C TYR A 829 0.33 -11.04 -11.64
N VAL A 830 1.37 -11.84 -11.86
CA VAL A 830 2.61 -11.76 -11.06
C VAL A 830 3.28 -10.41 -11.26
N LEU A 831 3.46 -10.00 -12.52
CA LEU A 831 4.05 -8.70 -12.85
C LEU A 831 3.23 -7.54 -12.31
N ALA A 832 1.89 -7.61 -12.35
CA ALA A 832 1.03 -6.56 -11.80
C ALA A 832 1.21 -6.42 -10.27
N MET A 833 1.30 -7.54 -9.54
CA MET A 833 1.48 -7.49 -8.08
C MET A 833 2.86 -6.94 -7.70
N VAL A 834 3.92 -7.39 -8.37
CA VAL A 834 5.27 -6.88 -8.12
C VAL A 834 5.38 -5.43 -8.57
N TYR A 835 4.72 -5.02 -9.66
CA TYR A 835 4.62 -3.63 -10.12
C TYR A 835 3.96 -2.73 -9.07
N ILE A 836 2.83 -3.15 -8.48
CA ILE A 836 2.18 -2.39 -7.39
C ILE A 836 3.13 -2.24 -6.19
N GLY A 837 3.86 -3.31 -5.84
CA GLY A 837 4.90 -3.25 -4.81
C GLY A 837 6.05 -2.30 -5.16
N ALA A 838 6.50 -2.30 -6.41
CA ALA A 838 7.53 -1.38 -6.90
C ALA A 838 7.04 0.08 -6.90
N CYS A 839 5.78 0.34 -7.26
CA CYS A 839 5.16 1.66 -7.12
C CYS A 839 5.12 2.12 -5.65
N TYR A 840 4.81 1.22 -4.72
CA TYR A 840 4.87 1.55 -3.29
C TYR A 840 6.30 1.96 -2.85
N GLY A 841 7.32 1.22 -3.32
CA GLY A 841 8.72 1.55 -3.05
C GLY A 841 9.22 2.82 -3.77
N HIS A 842 8.61 3.17 -4.91
CA HIS A 842 8.91 4.38 -5.66
C HIS A 842 8.30 5.62 -5.01
N TRP A 843 7.05 5.56 -4.56
CA TRP A 843 6.39 6.70 -3.92
C TRP A 843 5.26 6.27 -2.96
N ASP A 844 5.59 6.17 -1.67
CA ASP A 844 4.70 5.64 -0.63
C ASP A 844 3.54 6.57 -0.26
N LYS A 845 3.68 7.88 -0.50
CA LYS A 845 2.65 8.89 -0.20
C LYS A 845 1.35 8.68 -0.97
N LEU A 846 1.40 8.02 -2.13
CA LEU A 846 0.24 7.68 -2.95
C LEU A 846 -0.35 6.30 -2.66
N ARG A 847 0.00 5.68 -1.51
CA ARG A 847 -0.56 4.39 -1.06
C ARG A 847 -2.09 4.33 -1.01
N VAL A 848 -2.77 5.48 -0.95
CA VAL A 848 -4.22 5.59 -0.99
C VAL A 848 -4.84 5.01 -2.28
N PHE A 849 -4.08 4.93 -3.38
CA PHE A 849 -4.55 4.27 -4.60
C PHE A 849 -4.12 2.80 -4.68
N LEU A 850 -2.95 2.47 -4.13
CA LEU A 850 -2.37 1.13 -4.20
C LEU A 850 -3.05 0.13 -3.25
N ILE A 851 -3.35 0.55 -2.01
CA ILE A 851 -3.97 -0.34 -1.01
C ILE A 851 -5.39 -0.76 -1.44
N PRO A 852 -6.29 0.15 -1.88
CA PRO A 852 -7.58 -0.25 -2.40
C PRO A 852 -7.48 -1.13 -3.64
N SER A 853 -6.47 -0.94 -4.49
CA SER A 853 -6.22 -1.81 -5.65
C SER A 853 -6.01 -3.27 -5.23
N LEU A 854 -5.16 -3.50 -4.22
CA LEU A 854 -4.93 -4.84 -3.66
C LEU A 854 -6.18 -5.39 -2.96
N GLY A 855 -6.90 -4.54 -2.21
CA GLY A 855 -8.14 -4.91 -1.54
C GLY A 855 -9.23 -5.36 -2.51
N LEU A 856 -9.45 -4.60 -3.59
CA LEU A 856 -10.43 -4.92 -4.64
C LEU A 856 -10.10 -6.24 -5.35
N TRP A 857 -8.82 -6.46 -5.67
CA TRP A 857 -8.36 -7.72 -6.23
C TRP A 857 -8.54 -8.89 -5.25
N GLY A 858 -8.17 -8.70 -3.98
CA GLY A 858 -8.32 -9.70 -2.93
C GLY A 858 -9.77 -10.10 -2.69
N ILE A 859 -10.71 -9.14 -2.70
CA ILE A 859 -12.15 -9.39 -2.58
C ILE A 859 -12.65 -10.22 -3.77
N ASP A 860 -12.31 -9.84 -5.00
CA ASP A 860 -12.71 -10.61 -6.20
C ASP A 860 -12.19 -12.06 -6.15
N ARG A 861 -10.95 -12.27 -5.70
CA ARG A 861 -10.37 -13.61 -5.56
C ARG A 861 -11.02 -14.42 -4.43
N GLY A 862 -11.21 -13.81 -3.27
CA GLY A 862 -11.85 -14.43 -2.11
C GLY A 862 -13.27 -14.89 -2.42
N LEU A 863 -14.09 -14.01 -3.00
CA LEU A 863 -15.47 -14.34 -3.40
C LEU A 863 -15.52 -15.48 -4.41
N ARG A 864 -14.59 -15.52 -5.38
CA ARG A 864 -14.52 -16.62 -6.34
C ARG A 864 -14.18 -17.96 -5.69
N LEU A 865 -13.24 -17.97 -4.76
CA LEU A 865 -12.85 -19.18 -4.02
C LEU A 865 -14.02 -19.68 -3.17
N VAL A 866 -14.69 -18.78 -2.44
CA VAL A 866 -15.88 -19.12 -1.64
C VAL A 866 -16.99 -19.68 -2.52
N ARG A 867 -17.29 -19.04 -3.67
CA ARG A 867 -18.33 -19.51 -4.58
C ARG A 867 -18.01 -20.86 -5.21
N SER A 868 -16.77 -21.08 -5.62
CA SER A 868 -16.31 -22.38 -6.13
C SER A 868 -16.39 -23.46 -5.05
N ALA A 869 -16.03 -23.14 -3.81
CA ALA A 869 -16.21 -24.04 -2.69
C ALA A 869 -17.69 -24.36 -2.46
N LEU A 870 -18.58 -23.37 -2.41
CA LEU A 870 -20.02 -23.59 -2.19
C LEU A 870 -20.70 -24.45 -3.28
N LEU A 871 -20.17 -24.45 -4.51
CA LEU A 871 -20.64 -25.33 -5.59
C LEU A 871 -20.22 -26.79 -5.41
N HIS A 872 -19.06 -27.05 -4.81
CA HIS A 872 -18.43 -28.37 -4.74
C HIS A 872 -18.35 -28.97 -3.32
N TYR A 873 -18.71 -28.21 -2.29
CA TYR A 873 -18.92 -28.69 -0.93
C TYR A 873 -20.41 -29.04 -0.74
N ASN A 874 -20.69 -30.32 -0.52
CA ASN A 874 -22.03 -30.84 -0.24
C ASN A 874 -22.35 -30.67 1.25
N CYS A 875 -22.91 -29.53 1.65
CA CYS A 875 -23.25 -29.22 3.03
C CYS A 875 -24.58 -29.88 3.53
N LEU A 876 -24.78 -31.20 3.32
CA LEU A 876 -25.81 -32.13 3.87
C LEU A 876 -27.09 -32.44 3.04
N PRO A 877 -27.81 -33.58 3.27
CA PRO A 877 -27.40 -34.88 3.87
C PRO A 877 -27.80 -36.13 3.02
N ALA A 878 -27.07 -37.24 3.17
CA ALA A 878 -27.65 -38.59 3.11
C ALA A 878 -26.82 -39.53 4.00
N SER A 879 -27.40 -39.90 5.15
CA SER A 879 -26.97 -40.93 6.11
C SER A 879 -25.51 -40.89 6.61
N ALA A 880 -25.36 -40.63 7.92
CA ALA A 880 -24.23 -41.00 8.78
C ALA A 880 -22.81 -40.55 8.37
N GLY A 881 -22.32 -39.50 9.02
CA GLY A 881 -20.93 -39.47 9.53
C GLY A 881 -19.77 -39.00 8.62
N GLU A 882 -19.93 -38.84 7.31
CA GLU A 882 -18.83 -38.36 6.45
C GLU A 882 -19.02 -36.90 6.01
N LEU A 883 -18.23 -35.98 6.58
CA LEU A 883 -17.94 -34.68 5.97
C LEU A 883 -17.17 -34.94 4.67
N ARG A 884 -17.88 -35.08 3.54
CA ARG A 884 -17.25 -35.17 2.22
C ARG A 884 -16.61 -33.82 1.88
N GLY A 885 -15.30 -33.83 1.66
CA GLY A 885 -14.54 -32.66 1.26
C GLY A 885 -14.91 -32.13 -0.13
N PHE A 886 -14.07 -31.27 -0.69
CA PHE A 886 -14.26 -30.76 -2.06
C PHE A 886 -14.22 -31.90 -3.08
N HIS A 887 -15.29 -32.09 -3.87
CA HIS A 887 -15.33 -33.09 -4.94
C HIS A 887 -15.67 -32.48 -6.31
N PRO A 888 -14.89 -32.80 -7.38
CA PRO A 888 -15.23 -32.40 -8.73
C PRO A 888 -16.46 -33.15 -9.25
N ALA A 889 -17.24 -32.50 -10.11
CA ALA A 889 -18.46 -33.08 -10.70
C ALA A 889 -18.10 -34.11 -11.78
N PRO A 890 -18.62 -35.35 -11.74
CA PRO A 890 -18.36 -36.34 -12.77
C PRO A 890 -19.18 -36.03 -14.03
N ALA A 891 -18.51 -35.59 -15.11
CA ALA A 891 -19.12 -35.26 -16.40
C ALA A 891 -19.00 -36.39 -17.41
N ARG A 892 -20.14 -36.83 -17.96
CA ARG A 892 -20.21 -37.76 -19.09
C ARG A 892 -19.74 -37.06 -20.34
N ILE A 893 -18.92 -37.73 -21.14
CA ILE A 893 -18.29 -37.16 -22.34
C ILE A 893 -18.85 -37.84 -23.59
N ALA A 894 -19.27 -37.04 -24.57
CA ALA A 894 -19.51 -37.49 -25.94
C ALA A 894 -18.53 -36.79 -26.91
N TYR A 895 -17.97 -37.55 -27.84
CA TYR A 895 -16.89 -37.13 -28.74
C TYR A 895 -17.34 -37.20 -30.20
N PHE A 896 -17.06 -36.14 -30.96
CA PHE A 896 -17.41 -36.01 -32.38
C PHE A 896 -16.17 -35.62 -33.20
N PRO A 897 -15.60 -36.53 -34.01
CA PRO A 897 -14.35 -36.28 -34.73
C PRO A 897 -14.49 -35.28 -35.89
N ASP A 898 -13.49 -34.42 -36.06
CA ASP A 898 -13.38 -33.44 -37.15
C ASP A 898 -11.90 -33.10 -37.41
N GLN A 899 -11.28 -33.89 -38.30
CA GLN A 899 -9.84 -33.79 -38.59
C GLN A 899 -9.43 -32.46 -39.23
N GLU A 900 -10.31 -31.83 -40.00
CA GLU A 900 -9.99 -30.61 -40.75
C GLU A 900 -10.11 -29.34 -39.89
N HIS A 901 -11.03 -29.35 -38.92
CA HIS A 901 -11.47 -28.11 -38.25
C HIS A 901 -11.45 -28.16 -36.72
N GLY A 902 -11.09 -29.32 -36.17
CA GLY A 902 -10.94 -29.60 -34.75
C GLY A 902 -12.20 -30.26 -34.18
N ASP A 903 -11.98 -31.35 -33.44
CA ASP A 903 -13.02 -32.20 -32.84
C ASP A 903 -14.01 -31.43 -31.97
N VAL A 904 -15.20 -31.97 -31.76
CA VAL A 904 -16.22 -31.40 -30.88
C VAL A 904 -16.47 -32.33 -29.71
N VAL A 905 -16.60 -31.76 -28.51
CA VAL A 905 -16.84 -32.49 -27.26
C VAL A 905 -18.11 -31.96 -26.61
N ARG A 906 -18.99 -32.87 -26.20
CA ARG A 906 -20.17 -32.61 -25.37
C ARG A 906 -19.95 -33.16 -23.96
N LEU A 907 -20.35 -32.40 -22.95
CA LEU A 907 -20.23 -32.75 -21.53
C LEU A 907 -21.58 -32.64 -20.85
N ASP A 908 -22.00 -33.68 -20.14
CA ASP A 908 -23.28 -33.73 -19.40
C ASP A 908 -23.04 -34.18 -17.94
N PHE A 909 -23.51 -33.40 -16.96
CA PHE A 909 -23.48 -33.75 -15.52
C PHE A 909 -24.60 -33.08 -14.73
N GLU A 910 -24.86 -33.56 -13.52
CA GLU A 910 -25.90 -33.05 -12.61
C GLU A 910 -25.29 -32.47 -11.32
N LEU A 911 -25.86 -31.37 -10.82
CA LEU A 911 -25.46 -30.73 -9.56
C LEU A 911 -26.66 -30.40 -8.67
N VAL A 912 -26.53 -30.61 -7.35
CA VAL A 912 -27.56 -30.33 -6.33
C VAL A 912 -27.47 -28.86 -5.88
N LYS A 913 -27.90 -27.89 -6.71
CA LYS A 913 -27.87 -26.45 -6.37
C LYS A 913 -28.95 -25.66 -7.11
N GLN A 914 -29.07 -24.36 -6.80
CA GLN A 914 -30.01 -23.44 -7.44
C GLN A 914 -29.77 -23.31 -8.96
N PRO A 915 -30.84 -23.24 -9.77
CA PRO A 915 -30.73 -23.04 -11.22
C PRO A 915 -30.12 -21.67 -11.58
N TRP A 916 -29.39 -21.60 -12.69
CA TRP A 916 -28.86 -20.35 -13.24
C TRP A 916 -29.92 -19.63 -14.11
N SER A 917 -29.58 -18.49 -14.72
CA SER A 917 -30.43 -17.80 -15.69
C SER A 917 -29.94 -18.02 -17.12
N ILE A 918 -30.84 -18.20 -18.09
CA ILE A 918 -30.50 -18.37 -19.51
C ILE A 918 -29.59 -17.20 -19.97
N GLY A 919 -28.49 -17.53 -20.63
CA GLY A 919 -27.45 -16.58 -21.06
C GLY A 919 -26.28 -16.43 -20.09
N GLN A 920 -26.38 -16.94 -18.85
CA GLN A 920 -25.23 -17.06 -17.96
C GLN A 920 -24.26 -18.16 -18.41
N HIS A 921 -23.02 -18.08 -17.93
CA HIS A 921 -21.96 -19.02 -18.27
C HIS A 921 -21.11 -19.40 -17.07
N PHE A 922 -20.31 -20.45 -17.25
CA PHE A 922 -19.44 -20.98 -16.22
C PHE A 922 -18.02 -21.15 -16.75
N TYR A 923 -17.05 -21.09 -15.85
CA TYR A 923 -15.69 -21.51 -16.14
C TYR A 923 -15.54 -22.96 -15.70
N LEU A 924 -15.19 -23.83 -16.65
CA LEU A 924 -14.98 -25.26 -16.39
C LEU A 924 -13.50 -25.56 -16.39
N CYS A 925 -13.04 -26.20 -15.31
CA CYS A 925 -11.69 -26.71 -15.15
C CYS A 925 -11.74 -28.23 -15.12
N PHE A 926 -10.88 -28.88 -15.91
CA PHE A 926 -10.86 -30.32 -16.08
C PHE A 926 -9.77 -30.93 -15.19
N THR A 927 -10.17 -31.76 -14.23
CA THR A 927 -9.25 -32.27 -13.20
C THR A 927 -8.20 -33.24 -13.72
N GLU A 928 -8.54 -34.05 -14.74
CA GLU A 928 -7.60 -34.97 -15.40
C GLU A 928 -6.67 -34.27 -16.40
N GLY A 929 -6.94 -32.99 -16.69
CA GLY A 929 -6.13 -32.14 -17.54
C GLY A 929 -5.26 -31.22 -16.70
N SER A 930 -5.54 -29.91 -16.77
CA SER A 930 -4.88 -28.89 -15.98
C SER A 930 -5.83 -28.26 -14.97
N ILE A 931 -5.59 -28.51 -13.68
CA ILE A 931 -6.31 -27.87 -12.56
C ILE A 931 -6.10 -26.34 -12.49
N TRP A 932 -5.17 -25.81 -13.29
CA TRP A 932 -4.83 -24.39 -13.36
C TRP A 932 -5.44 -23.67 -14.57
N GLN A 933 -6.24 -24.38 -15.37
CA GLN A 933 -6.91 -23.86 -16.56
C GLN A 933 -8.42 -24.00 -16.42
N SER A 934 -9.13 -22.95 -16.84
CA SER A 934 -10.59 -22.92 -16.79
C SER A 934 -11.12 -22.22 -18.04
N HIS A 935 -12.12 -22.80 -18.70
CA HIS A 935 -12.65 -22.29 -19.97
C HIS A 935 -14.08 -21.79 -19.80
N PRO A 936 -14.43 -20.59 -20.30
CA PRO A 936 -15.79 -20.08 -20.24
C PRO A 936 -16.67 -20.86 -21.22
N LEU A 937 -17.71 -21.52 -20.71
CA LEU A 937 -18.68 -22.27 -21.51
C LEU A 937 -20.11 -21.92 -21.09
N THR A 938 -20.98 -21.81 -22.08
CA THR A 938 -22.41 -21.53 -21.90
C THR A 938 -23.17 -22.85 -21.79
N PRO A 939 -24.00 -23.06 -20.76
CA PRO A 939 -24.86 -24.23 -20.70
C PRO A 939 -25.84 -24.25 -21.88
N LEU A 940 -25.91 -25.39 -22.56
CA LEU A 940 -26.90 -25.71 -23.59
C LEU A 940 -28.26 -26.11 -22.98
N SER A 941 -28.24 -26.67 -21.77
CA SER A 941 -29.42 -27.16 -21.07
C SER A 941 -30.26 -26.03 -20.45
N LEU A 942 -31.53 -26.33 -20.15
CA LEU A 942 -32.38 -25.42 -19.39
C LEU A 942 -32.00 -25.41 -17.90
N PRO A 943 -32.03 -24.24 -17.23
CA PRO A 943 -31.73 -24.14 -15.81
C PRO A 943 -32.95 -24.56 -14.98
N GLU A 944 -33.24 -25.85 -14.93
CA GLU A 944 -34.40 -26.38 -14.22
C GLU A 944 -33.98 -27.38 -13.16
N LEU A 945 -34.60 -27.26 -11.99
CA LEU A 945 -34.42 -28.19 -10.90
C LEU A 945 -35.35 -29.38 -11.15
N VAL A 946 -34.77 -30.54 -11.46
CA VAL A 946 -35.46 -31.82 -11.63
C VAL A 946 -34.92 -32.76 -10.56
N ASP A 947 -35.80 -33.27 -9.70
CA ASP A 947 -35.44 -34.17 -8.60
C ASP A 947 -34.31 -33.67 -7.69
N GLY A 948 -34.27 -32.35 -7.45
CA GLY A 948 -33.26 -31.70 -6.60
C GLY A 948 -31.90 -31.50 -7.26
N THR A 949 -31.74 -31.87 -8.53
CA THR A 949 -30.52 -31.64 -9.33
C THR A 949 -30.81 -30.73 -10.53
N VAL A 950 -29.77 -30.10 -11.06
CA VAL A 950 -29.83 -29.32 -12.31
C VAL A 950 -28.88 -29.95 -13.32
N LEU A 951 -29.39 -30.27 -14.51
CA LEU A 951 -28.60 -30.83 -15.61
C LEU A 951 -27.77 -29.75 -16.27
N HIS A 952 -26.45 -29.92 -16.28
CA HIS A 952 -25.48 -29.09 -16.97
C HIS A 952 -24.99 -29.78 -18.25
N SER A 953 -25.35 -29.23 -19.41
CA SER A 953 -24.88 -29.68 -20.73
C SER A 953 -24.01 -28.62 -21.39
N TYR A 954 -22.83 -28.98 -21.88
CA TYR A 954 -21.91 -28.07 -22.56
C TYR A 954 -21.39 -28.67 -23.86
N ILE A 955 -21.16 -27.83 -24.87
CA ILE A 955 -20.54 -28.22 -26.13
C ILE A 955 -19.44 -27.23 -26.47
N PHE A 956 -18.27 -27.73 -26.84
CA PHE A 956 -17.18 -26.89 -27.34
C PHE A 956 -16.39 -27.60 -28.42
N ARG A 957 -15.78 -26.79 -29.28
CA ARG A 957 -14.86 -27.26 -30.30
C ARG A 957 -13.44 -27.24 -29.75
N ALA A 958 -12.77 -28.38 -29.83
CA ALA A 958 -11.37 -28.54 -29.51
C ALA A 958 -10.51 -27.75 -30.51
N LYS A 959 -9.65 -26.88 -29.98
CA LYS A 959 -8.72 -26.08 -30.79
C LYS A 959 -7.29 -26.44 -30.44
N GLN A 960 -6.60 -25.56 -29.73
CA GLN A 960 -5.24 -25.76 -29.25
C GLN A 960 -5.23 -25.78 -27.72
N GLY A 961 -4.11 -26.20 -27.13
CA GLY A 961 -3.94 -26.29 -25.69
C GLY A 961 -4.89 -27.30 -25.05
N GLU A 962 -5.53 -26.90 -23.95
CA GLU A 962 -6.28 -27.80 -23.07
C GLU A 962 -7.53 -28.40 -23.72
N THR A 963 -8.27 -27.63 -24.51
CA THR A 963 -9.46 -28.14 -25.23
C THR A 963 -9.10 -29.29 -26.18
N LYS A 964 -7.90 -29.25 -26.79
CA LYS A 964 -7.35 -30.35 -27.60
C LYS A 964 -6.99 -31.56 -26.75
N ARG A 965 -6.37 -31.33 -25.59
CA ARG A 965 -5.99 -32.38 -24.64
C ARG A 965 -7.21 -33.14 -24.12
N ILE A 966 -8.31 -32.43 -23.84
CA ILE A 966 -9.57 -33.06 -23.41
C ILE A 966 -10.22 -33.86 -24.54
N ALA A 967 -10.19 -33.36 -25.78
CA ALA A 967 -10.66 -34.14 -26.92
C ALA A 967 -9.83 -35.42 -27.14
N GLN A 968 -8.50 -35.34 -27.01
CA GLN A 968 -7.61 -36.51 -27.05
C GLN A 968 -7.92 -37.49 -25.91
N LEU A 969 -8.08 -37.00 -24.68
CA LEU A 969 -8.46 -37.83 -23.54
C LEU A 969 -9.82 -38.52 -23.76
N ALA A 970 -10.78 -37.80 -24.34
CA ALA A 970 -12.08 -38.35 -24.69
C ALA A 970 -11.95 -39.45 -25.75
N ALA A 971 -11.18 -39.20 -26.82
CA ALA A 971 -10.89 -40.18 -27.87
C ALA A 971 -10.20 -41.43 -27.30
N ASP A 972 -9.14 -41.27 -26.51
CA ASP A 972 -8.40 -42.38 -25.89
C ASP A 972 -9.28 -43.23 -24.97
N LYS A 973 -10.17 -42.60 -24.19
CA LYS A 973 -11.10 -43.32 -23.29
C LYS A 973 -12.18 -44.05 -24.08
N CYS A 974 -12.71 -43.44 -25.15
CA CYS A 974 -13.65 -44.10 -26.06
C CYS A 974 -13.00 -45.31 -26.73
N ASP A 975 -11.78 -45.17 -27.26
CA ASP A 975 -11.03 -46.25 -27.92
C ASP A 975 -10.70 -47.40 -26.97
N LYS A 976 -10.34 -47.10 -25.71
CA LYS A 976 -10.08 -48.12 -24.67
C LYS A 976 -11.32 -48.91 -24.29
N LEU A 977 -12.50 -48.28 -24.28
CA LEU A 977 -13.76 -48.99 -24.02
C LEU A 977 -14.15 -49.89 -25.19
N VAL A 978 -13.97 -49.42 -26.43
CA VAL A 978 -14.23 -50.23 -27.63
C VAL A 978 -13.30 -51.46 -27.69
N LYS A 979 -12.02 -51.31 -27.32
CA LYS A 979 -11.04 -52.41 -27.32
C LYS A 979 -11.23 -53.45 -26.22
N LYS A 980 -12.03 -53.16 -25.19
CA LYS A 980 -12.17 -54.03 -23.99
C LYS A 980 -13.39 -54.96 -24.01
N GLU A 981 -14.26 -54.90 -25.02
CA GLU A 981 -15.55 -55.63 -25.05
C GLU A 981 -16.38 -55.51 -23.74
N GLU A 982 -16.15 -54.47 -22.93
CA GLU A 982 -16.93 -54.21 -21.72
C GLU A 982 -18.30 -53.65 -22.16
N LYS A 983 -19.35 -54.49 -22.09
CA LYS A 983 -20.76 -54.18 -22.43
C LYS A 983 -21.19 -52.74 -22.11
N ALA A 984 -21.76 -52.09 -23.11
CA ALA A 984 -22.67 -50.92 -23.26
C ALA A 984 -23.24 -50.13 -22.04
N THR A 985 -22.74 -50.23 -20.81
CA THR A 985 -23.34 -49.58 -19.61
C THR A 985 -22.41 -48.62 -18.87
N LYS A 986 -21.12 -48.54 -19.20
CA LYS A 986 -20.22 -47.53 -18.61
C LYS A 986 -20.04 -46.34 -19.56
N SER A 987 -20.61 -45.19 -19.19
CA SER A 987 -20.34 -43.92 -19.87
C SER A 987 -18.93 -43.40 -19.52
N VAL A 988 -18.22 -42.84 -20.50
CA VAL A 988 -16.92 -42.19 -20.29
C VAL A 988 -17.13 -40.94 -19.44
N THR A 989 -16.43 -40.81 -18.31
CA THR A 989 -16.52 -39.64 -17.43
C THR A 989 -15.19 -38.90 -17.27
N THR A 990 -15.25 -37.61 -16.90
CA THR A 990 -14.11 -36.79 -16.43
C THR A 990 -14.56 -35.88 -15.29
N GLY A 991 -13.67 -35.60 -14.34
CA GLY A 991 -13.98 -34.68 -13.23
C GLY A 991 -13.90 -33.21 -13.66
N VAL A 992 -14.96 -32.44 -13.40
CA VAL A 992 -15.08 -31.01 -13.73
C VAL A 992 -15.23 -30.17 -12.48
N ILE A 993 -14.41 -29.13 -12.35
CA ILE A 993 -14.60 -28.05 -11.36
C ILE A 993 -15.26 -26.87 -12.07
N LEU A 994 -16.35 -26.39 -11.50
CA LEU A 994 -17.19 -25.33 -12.02
C LEU A 994 -17.03 -24.05 -11.21
N THR A 995 -16.90 -22.92 -11.89
CA THR A 995 -16.94 -21.59 -11.27
C THR A 995 -17.97 -20.72 -11.99
N GLY A 996 -18.92 -20.12 -11.25
CA GLY A 996 -20.01 -19.29 -11.78
C GLY A 996 -21.31 -19.47 -11.00
N PRO A 997 -22.50 -19.18 -11.58
CA PRO A 997 -22.71 -18.59 -12.90
C PRO A 997 -22.26 -17.12 -13.02
N TYR A 998 -21.78 -16.75 -14.20
CA TYR A 998 -21.39 -15.39 -14.59
C TYR A 998 -22.32 -14.83 -15.67
N GLY A 999 -22.55 -13.51 -15.65
CA GLY A 999 -23.46 -12.83 -16.59
C GLY A 999 -24.87 -12.63 -16.03
N GLY A 1000 -25.75 -12.04 -16.83
CA GLY A 1000 -27.17 -11.81 -16.49
C GLY A 1000 -28.10 -12.68 -17.33
N SER A 1001 -29.40 -12.63 -17.02
CA SER A 1001 -30.42 -13.28 -17.84
C SER A 1001 -30.59 -12.54 -19.16
N ILE A 1002 -30.41 -13.22 -20.29
CA ILE A 1002 -30.71 -12.63 -21.62
C ILE A 1002 -32.21 -12.63 -21.92
N MET A 1003 -33.02 -13.25 -21.07
CA MET A 1003 -34.47 -13.34 -21.19
C MET A 1003 -35.20 -12.24 -20.41
N GLU A 1004 -34.51 -11.43 -19.59
CA GLU A 1004 -35.15 -10.42 -18.71
C GLU A 1004 -35.99 -9.38 -19.46
N GLN A 1005 -35.64 -9.11 -20.72
CA GLN A 1005 -36.31 -8.12 -21.57
C GLN A 1005 -37.26 -8.73 -22.61
N VAL A 1006 -37.42 -10.06 -22.62
CA VAL A 1006 -38.30 -10.76 -23.55
C VAL A 1006 -39.71 -10.81 -22.97
N THR A 1007 -40.63 -10.04 -23.54
CA THR A 1007 -42.05 -10.05 -23.15
C THR A 1007 -42.85 -11.03 -24.01
N PRO A 1008 -44.08 -11.41 -23.61
CA PRO A 1008 -44.90 -12.35 -24.39
C PRO A 1008 -45.15 -11.93 -25.85
N GLY A 1009 -45.15 -10.63 -26.16
CA GLY A 1009 -45.30 -10.09 -27.52
C GLY A 1009 -44.00 -9.82 -28.29
N THR A 1010 -42.83 -10.22 -27.77
CA THR A 1010 -41.53 -9.98 -28.43
C THR A 1010 -41.28 -11.04 -29.51
N ASN A 1011 -40.97 -10.61 -30.73
CA ASN A 1011 -40.52 -11.48 -31.83
C ASN A 1011 -39.05 -11.87 -31.64
N ILE A 1012 -38.70 -13.12 -31.95
CA ILE A 1012 -37.40 -13.71 -31.57
C ILE A 1012 -36.72 -14.32 -32.80
N LEU A 1013 -35.53 -13.81 -33.12
CA LEU A 1013 -34.64 -14.38 -34.13
C LEU A 1013 -33.35 -14.87 -33.46
N CYS A 1014 -33.08 -16.17 -33.57
CA CYS A 1014 -31.86 -16.79 -33.07
C CYS A 1014 -30.92 -17.13 -34.25
N LEU A 1015 -29.72 -16.55 -34.26
CA LEU A 1015 -28.69 -16.79 -35.25
C LEU A 1015 -27.49 -17.49 -34.58
N ALA A 1016 -27.13 -18.68 -35.05
CA ALA A 1016 -26.02 -19.45 -34.49
C ALA A 1016 -25.02 -19.87 -35.56
N GLY A 1017 -23.74 -19.83 -35.24
CA GLY A 1017 -22.66 -20.35 -36.08
C GLY A 1017 -21.87 -21.43 -35.35
N GLY A 1018 -21.85 -22.66 -35.89
CA GLY A 1018 -21.16 -23.80 -35.28
C GLY A 1018 -21.60 -24.05 -33.84
N THR A 1019 -20.63 -24.12 -32.91
CA THR A 1019 -20.91 -24.33 -31.48
C THR A 1019 -21.60 -23.14 -30.78
N GLY A 1020 -21.75 -21.99 -31.45
CA GLY A 1020 -22.52 -20.85 -30.92
C GLY A 1020 -24.00 -21.16 -30.65
N ILE A 1021 -24.51 -22.30 -31.14
CA ILE A 1021 -25.85 -22.81 -30.83
C ILE A 1021 -26.10 -22.94 -29.32
N THR A 1022 -25.07 -23.16 -28.51
CA THR A 1022 -25.19 -23.28 -27.04
C THR A 1022 -25.74 -22.02 -26.38
N PHE A 1023 -25.57 -20.85 -26.99
CA PHE A 1023 -26.06 -19.58 -26.44
C PHE A 1023 -27.54 -19.32 -26.75
N VAL A 1024 -27.99 -19.69 -27.95
CA VAL A 1024 -29.35 -19.35 -28.43
C VAL A 1024 -30.36 -20.48 -28.24
N LEU A 1025 -29.92 -21.74 -28.17
CA LEU A 1025 -30.83 -22.88 -28.04
C LEU A 1025 -31.64 -22.90 -26.73
N PRO A 1026 -31.07 -22.55 -25.56
CA PRO A 1026 -31.84 -22.49 -24.31
C PRO A 1026 -33.01 -21.48 -24.35
N VAL A 1027 -32.87 -20.39 -25.12
CA VAL A 1027 -33.94 -19.42 -25.37
C VAL A 1027 -35.14 -20.12 -26.00
N LEU A 1028 -34.91 -20.89 -27.06
CA LEU A 1028 -35.97 -21.59 -27.79
C LEU A 1028 -36.57 -22.74 -26.99
N LEU A 1029 -35.75 -23.50 -26.26
CA LEU A 1029 -36.23 -24.58 -25.40
C LEU A 1029 -37.17 -24.05 -24.30
N ARG A 1030 -36.88 -22.88 -23.74
CA ARG A 1030 -37.75 -22.23 -22.75
C ARG A 1030 -39.10 -21.86 -23.36
N LEU A 1031 -39.09 -21.30 -24.57
CA LEU A 1031 -40.32 -20.90 -25.27
C LEU A 1031 -41.17 -22.11 -25.67
N ALA A 1032 -40.54 -23.20 -26.12
CA ALA A 1032 -41.23 -24.46 -26.41
C ALA A 1032 -41.93 -25.00 -25.15
N LYS A 1033 -41.25 -25.00 -24.00
CA LYS A 1033 -41.87 -25.41 -22.73
C LYS A 1033 -43.04 -24.50 -22.30
N GLU A 1034 -42.94 -23.19 -22.53
CA GLU A 1034 -44.05 -22.25 -22.28
C GLU A 1034 -45.26 -22.53 -23.19
N MET A 1035 -45.03 -23.00 -24.43
CA MET A 1035 -46.10 -23.46 -25.33
C MET A 1035 -46.78 -24.74 -24.80
N ASP A 1036 -45.99 -25.72 -24.34
CA ASP A 1036 -46.51 -26.96 -23.73
C ASP A 1036 -47.44 -26.69 -22.53
N SER A 1037 -47.20 -25.59 -21.80
CA SER A 1037 -48.01 -25.18 -20.64
C SER A 1037 -49.33 -24.47 -20.97
N GLY A 1038 -49.68 -24.28 -22.25
CA GLY A 1038 -50.98 -23.74 -22.69
C GLY A 1038 -51.13 -22.21 -22.66
N SER A 1039 -50.02 -21.46 -22.61
CA SER A 1039 -50.06 -19.99 -22.60
C SER A 1039 -50.50 -19.40 -23.95
N ALA A 1040 -51.75 -18.90 -24.03
CA ALA A 1040 -52.35 -18.30 -25.23
C ALA A 1040 -51.59 -17.08 -25.79
N LEU A 1041 -50.69 -16.48 -25.01
CA LEU A 1041 -49.89 -15.31 -25.40
C LEU A 1041 -48.68 -15.67 -26.29
N VAL A 1042 -48.26 -16.93 -26.34
CA VAL A 1042 -47.07 -17.37 -27.08
C VAL A 1042 -47.36 -17.59 -28.58
N SER A 1043 -48.61 -17.79 -28.98
CA SER A 1043 -49.01 -18.23 -30.32
C SER A 1043 -49.05 -17.14 -31.40
N LYS A 1044 -48.86 -15.86 -31.05
CA LYS A 1044 -48.97 -14.73 -32.00
C LYS A 1044 -47.64 -14.11 -32.46
N ARG A 1045 -46.50 -14.47 -31.84
CA ARG A 1045 -45.16 -13.90 -32.16
C ARG A 1045 -44.40 -14.74 -33.19
N ALA A 1046 -43.55 -14.09 -33.98
CA ALA A 1046 -42.63 -14.78 -34.89
C ALA A 1046 -41.40 -15.31 -34.11
N ILE A 1047 -41.09 -16.60 -34.27
CA ILE A 1047 -39.94 -17.26 -33.64
C ILE A 1047 -39.17 -18.06 -34.69
N GLU A 1048 -37.90 -17.72 -34.91
CA GLU A 1048 -37.06 -18.38 -35.92
C GLU A 1048 -35.63 -18.66 -35.43
N LEU A 1049 -35.13 -19.87 -35.70
CA LEU A 1049 -33.75 -20.30 -35.56
C LEU A 1049 -33.09 -20.40 -36.94
N CYS A 1050 -31.99 -19.69 -37.15
CA CYS A 1050 -31.09 -19.89 -38.29
C CYS A 1050 -29.74 -20.38 -37.76
N TRP A 1051 -29.40 -21.64 -38.04
CA TRP A 1051 -28.15 -22.24 -37.59
C TRP A 1051 -27.23 -22.58 -38.77
N MET A 1052 -26.07 -21.95 -38.82
CA MET A 1052 -25.04 -22.18 -39.82
C MET A 1052 -24.02 -23.22 -39.31
N VAL A 1053 -24.00 -24.40 -39.93
CA VAL A 1053 -23.07 -25.50 -39.63
C VAL A 1053 -22.15 -25.79 -40.80
N ARG A 1054 -21.04 -26.48 -40.55
CA ARG A 1054 -20.09 -26.82 -41.63
C ARG A 1054 -20.56 -28.07 -42.36
N ARG A 1055 -20.95 -29.10 -41.60
CA ARG A 1055 -21.38 -30.41 -42.08
C ARG A 1055 -22.80 -30.72 -41.60
N ALA A 1056 -23.55 -31.51 -42.36
CA ALA A 1056 -24.86 -31.99 -41.96
C ALA A 1056 -24.80 -32.85 -40.69
N SER A 1057 -23.70 -33.59 -40.48
CA SER A 1057 -23.48 -34.41 -39.28
C SER A 1057 -23.30 -33.60 -37.99
N ASP A 1058 -22.99 -32.29 -38.09
CA ASP A 1058 -22.84 -31.40 -36.94
C ASP A 1058 -24.19 -31.21 -36.19
N VAL A 1059 -25.32 -31.51 -36.83
CA VAL A 1059 -26.65 -31.48 -36.20
C VAL A 1059 -26.77 -32.50 -35.06
N ASN A 1060 -26.00 -33.59 -35.12
CA ASN A 1060 -26.02 -34.67 -34.12
C ASN A 1060 -25.54 -34.20 -32.73
N TRP A 1061 -24.84 -33.06 -32.63
CA TRP A 1061 -24.37 -32.53 -31.35
C TRP A 1061 -25.53 -32.19 -30.38
N VAL A 1062 -26.66 -31.74 -30.94
CA VAL A 1062 -27.82 -31.19 -30.22
C VAL A 1062 -29.14 -31.79 -30.71
N GLN A 1063 -29.09 -33.04 -31.20
CA GLN A 1063 -30.24 -33.70 -31.82
C GLN A 1063 -31.44 -33.79 -30.86
N ALA A 1064 -31.21 -34.21 -29.62
CA ALA A 1064 -32.25 -34.36 -28.62
C ALA A 1064 -33.01 -33.04 -28.37
N GLU A 1065 -32.29 -31.92 -28.34
CA GLU A 1065 -32.85 -30.60 -28.13
C GLU A 1065 -33.61 -30.08 -29.37
N LEU A 1066 -33.13 -30.38 -30.59
CA LEU A 1066 -33.84 -30.03 -31.83
C LEU A 1066 -35.14 -30.81 -32.01
N GLU A 1067 -35.19 -32.07 -31.54
CA GLU A 1067 -36.41 -32.87 -31.54
C GLU A 1067 -37.51 -32.28 -30.66
N VAL A 1068 -37.15 -31.62 -29.55
CA VAL A 1068 -38.10 -30.87 -28.71
C VAL A 1068 -38.70 -29.69 -29.47
N LEU A 1069 -37.85 -28.90 -30.16
CA LEU A 1069 -38.32 -27.75 -30.95
C LEU A 1069 -39.21 -28.18 -32.12
N ARG A 1070 -38.92 -29.32 -32.75
CA ARG A 1070 -39.68 -29.84 -33.89
C ARG A 1070 -41.14 -30.17 -33.57
N ARG A 1071 -41.46 -30.46 -32.30
CA ARG A 1071 -42.84 -30.73 -31.87
C ARG A 1071 -43.74 -29.48 -31.94
N HIS A 1072 -43.15 -28.29 -32.11
CA HIS A 1072 -43.83 -27.00 -32.09
C HIS A 1072 -43.80 -26.32 -33.46
N THR A 1073 -44.93 -26.28 -34.17
CA THR A 1073 -45.04 -25.65 -35.51
C THR A 1073 -44.85 -24.13 -35.50
N ALA A 1074 -45.00 -23.49 -34.34
CA ALA A 1074 -44.77 -22.05 -34.15
C ALA A 1074 -43.28 -21.64 -34.17
N ILE A 1075 -42.34 -22.59 -34.05
CA ILE A 1075 -40.90 -22.33 -34.07
C ILE A 1075 -40.34 -22.76 -35.43
N LYS A 1076 -39.91 -21.80 -36.24
CA LYS A 1076 -39.29 -22.09 -37.54
C LYS A 1076 -37.80 -22.38 -37.36
N VAL A 1077 -37.34 -23.55 -37.80
CA VAL A 1077 -35.93 -23.94 -37.72
C VAL A 1077 -35.34 -24.08 -39.12
N ARG A 1078 -34.30 -23.30 -39.42
CA ARG A 1078 -33.52 -23.33 -40.66
C ARG A 1078 -32.06 -23.67 -40.36
N VAL A 1079 -31.57 -24.77 -40.94
CA VAL A 1079 -30.16 -25.18 -40.83
C VAL A 1079 -29.47 -24.97 -42.17
N PHE A 1080 -28.42 -24.15 -42.19
CA PHE A 1080 -27.61 -23.85 -43.37
C PHE A 1080 -26.28 -24.60 -43.29
N VAL A 1081 -26.07 -25.54 -44.22
CA VAL A 1081 -24.82 -26.30 -44.33
C VAL A 1081 -23.87 -25.57 -45.29
N THR A 1082 -22.73 -25.13 -44.78
CA THR A 1082 -21.86 -24.17 -45.49
C THR A 1082 -20.70 -24.79 -46.28
N ARG A 1083 -20.41 -26.10 -46.13
CA ARG A 1083 -19.22 -26.74 -46.74
C ARG A 1083 -19.37 -28.18 -47.27
N ASP A 1084 -20.51 -28.85 -47.11
CA ASP A 1084 -20.70 -30.22 -47.65
C ASP A 1084 -20.73 -30.33 -49.19
N GLY A 1085 -20.50 -29.24 -49.94
CA GLY A 1085 -20.49 -29.21 -51.40
C GLY A 1085 -19.15 -29.53 -52.07
N ASP A 1086 -18.03 -29.56 -51.34
CA ASP A 1086 -16.69 -29.69 -51.93
C ASP A 1086 -16.19 -31.15 -52.08
N LEU A 1087 -17.01 -32.16 -51.77
CA LEU A 1087 -16.63 -33.58 -51.89
C LEU A 1087 -16.51 -34.10 -53.35
N HIS A 1088 -16.74 -33.26 -54.35
CA HIS A 1088 -16.52 -33.60 -55.75
C HIS A 1088 -15.85 -32.44 -56.53
N ARG A 1089 -14.66 -31.99 -56.13
CA ARG A 1089 -13.71 -31.37 -57.08
C ARG A 1089 -12.28 -31.40 -56.55
N HIS A 1090 -11.41 -31.98 -57.40
CA HIS A 1090 -9.95 -32.00 -57.36
C HIS A 1090 -9.21 -33.00 -56.46
N GLY A 1091 -8.93 -34.17 -57.06
CA GLY A 1091 -7.53 -34.52 -57.29
C GLY A 1091 -6.92 -33.63 -58.39
N GLY A 1092 -5.68 -33.17 -58.19
CA GLY A 1092 -4.90 -32.38 -59.15
C GLY A 1092 -4.42 -31.06 -58.53
N GLY A 1093 -3.09 -30.89 -58.44
CA GLY A 1093 -2.43 -29.82 -57.69
C GLY A 1093 -2.31 -28.46 -58.39
N GLY A 1094 -1.61 -27.54 -57.72
CA GLY A 1094 -0.96 -26.37 -58.32
C GLY A 1094 -1.58 -25.00 -58.03
N ASP A 1095 -0.89 -24.25 -57.18
CA ASP A 1095 -0.54 -22.81 -57.25
C ASP A 1095 -1.57 -21.67 -57.43
N ASP A 1096 -1.31 -20.64 -56.64
CA ASP A 1096 -1.49 -19.19 -56.81
C ASP A 1096 -2.86 -18.47 -56.78
N GLU A 1097 -2.85 -17.47 -55.89
CA GLU A 1097 -3.36 -16.09 -55.89
C GLU A 1097 -4.65 -15.65 -56.67
N ASP A 1098 -5.45 -14.89 -55.90
CA ASP A 1098 -6.14 -13.64 -56.25
C ASP A 1098 -7.57 -13.56 -56.87
N HIS A 1099 -8.33 -12.66 -56.22
CA HIS A 1099 -9.38 -11.75 -56.68
C HIS A 1099 -10.64 -12.18 -57.48
N SER A 1100 -11.79 -11.87 -56.85
CA SER A 1100 -12.90 -11.00 -57.35
C SER A 1100 -14.14 -11.56 -58.08
N SER A 1101 -15.26 -10.90 -57.73
CA SER A 1101 -16.52 -10.61 -58.47
C SER A 1101 -17.55 -11.71 -58.82
N LEU A 1102 -18.72 -11.58 -58.17
CA LEU A 1102 -20.07 -11.35 -58.71
C LEU A 1102 -20.46 -11.97 -60.08
N GLY A 1103 -21.59 -12.69 -60.09
CA GLY A 1103 -22.31 -13.04 -61.33
C GLY A 1103 -23.60 -13.83 -61.09
N ASP A 1104 -24.71 -13.14 -61.31
CA ASP A 1104 -26.14 -13.47 -61.35
C ASP A 1104 -26.57 -14.69 -62.21
N GLY A 1105 -27.83 -15.14 -62.04
CA GLY A 1105 -28.56 -15.92 -63.05
C GLY A 1105 -29.37 -17.13 -62.55
N GLY A 1106 -30.69 -17.03 -62.58
CA GLY A 1106 -31.66 -18.02 -62.08
C GLY A 1106 -32.19 -19.07 -63.07
N GLN A 1107 -33.21 -19.79 -62.57
CA GLN A 1107 -34.35 -20.47 -63.22
C GLN A 1107 -34.41 -22.02 -63.37
N GLU A 1108 -35.40 -22.55 -62.63
CA GLU A 1108 -36.56 -23.40 -63.02
C GLU A 1108 -36.47 -24.87 -63.48
N GLY A 1109 -37.40 -25.66 -62.91
CA GLY A 1109 -38.15 -26.73 -63.60
C GLY A 1109 -37.94 -28.19 -63.13
N THR A 1110 -38.86 -28.76 -62.34
CA THR A 1110 -39.83 -29.87 -62.70
C THR A 1110 -39.20 -31.27 -62.90
N THR A 1111 -39.70 -32.44 -62.49
CA THR A 1111 -41.03 -33.04 -62.19
C THR A 1111 -40.74 -34.48 -61.67
N ALA A 1112 -41.36 -34.99 -60.59
CA ALA A 1112 -42.56 -35.84 -60.53
C ALA A 1112 -42.33 -37.36 -60.28
N ALA A 1113 -43.25 -37.91 -59.47
CA ALA A 1113 -43.86 -39.25 -59.48
C ALA A 1113 -43.42 -40.33 -58.44
N ILE A 1114 -44.47 -40.81 -57.75
CA ILE A 1114 -44.70 -41.86 -56.72
C ILE A 1114 -45.31 -43.07 -57.48
N PRO A 1115 -45.17 -44.39 -57.15
CA PRO A 1115 -45.93 -45.08 -56.06
C PRO A 1115 -45.34 -46.38 -55.43
N THR A 1116 -45.42 -46.54 -54.09
CA THR A 1116 -46.28 -47.42 -53.23
C THR A 1116 -46.08 -48.96 -53.31
N LYS A 1117 -45.79 -49.62 -52.16
CA LYS A 1117 -46.73 -50.48 -51.36
C LYS A 1117 -46.05 -51.51 -50.41
N ASP A 1118 -46.61 -51.53 -49.20
CA ASP A 1118 -47.04 -52.64 -48.31
C ASP A 1118 -46.06 -53.56 -47.50
N ASP A 1119 -46.30 -53.50 -46.18
CA ASP A 1119 -45.96 -54.23 -44.93
C ASP A 1119 -46.21 -55.78 -44.99
N PRO A 1120 -45.91 -56.69 -44.01
CA PRO A 1120 -45.75 -56.49 -42.55
C PRO A 1120 -44.83 -57.42 -41.68
N HIS A 1121 -44.67 -57.01 -40.40
CA HIS A 1121 -44.36 -57.78 -39.16
C HIS A 1121 -42.92 -58.27 -38.81
N GLY A 1122 -42.17 -57.42 -38.09
CA GLY A 1122 -41.74 -57.59 -36.68
C GLY A 1122 -40.85 -58.77 -36.21
N LYS A 1123 -39.55 -58.50 -35.99
CA LYS A 1123 -38.89 -58.49 -34.66
C LYS A 1123 -37.38 -58.14 -34.73
N GLU A 1124 -37.03 -57.17 -33.88
CA GLU A 1124 -35.75 -56.82 -33.25
C GLU A 1124 -34.49 -57.65 -33.59
N PHE A 1125 -33.47 -57.01 -34.21
CA PHE A 1125 -32.23 -56.51 -33.55
C PHE A 1125 -31.21 -56.06 -34.63
N LEU A 1126 -30.78 -54.79 -34.53
CA LEU A 1126 -29.74 -54.07 -35.34
C LEU A 1126 -30.14 -53.84 -36.82
N PRO A 1127 -29.68 -52.78 -37.55
CA PRO A 1127 -28.35 -52.13 -37.48
C PRO A 1127 -28.36 -50.62 -37.85
N ASN A 1128 -27.18 -50.01 -38.10
CA ASN A 1128 -26.94 -48.81 -38.91
C ASN A 1128 -28.18 -47.96 -39.29
N VAL A 1129 -28.43 -46.88 -38.55
CA VAL A 1129 -29.47 -45.90 -38.90
C VAL A 1129 -28.83 -44.56 -39.26
N GLN A 1130 -28.51 -44.45 -40.54
CA GLN A 1130 -28.52 -43.20 -41.27
C GLN A 1130 -29.97 -42.96 -41.75
N ALA A 1131 -30.85 -42.52 -40.86
CA ALA A 1131 -32.22 -42.01 -41.13
C ALA A 1131 -32.80 -41.53 -39.78
N THR A 1132 -33.05 -40.26 -39.49
CA THR A 1132 -33.99 -39.38 -40.16
C THR A 1132 -33.75 -37.96 -39.63
N LEU A 1133 -33.29 -37.04 -40.48
CA LEU A 1133 -33.61 -35.62 -40.36
C LEU A 1133 -33.69 -34.89 -41.72
N PRO A 1134 -34.30 -35.44 -42.80
CA PRO A 1134 -34.27 -34.75 -44.10
C PRO A 1134 -35.19 -33.52 -44.17
N THR A 1135 -36.14 -33.37 -43.24
CA THR A 1135 -37.17 -32.32 -43.28
C THR A 1135 -36.82 -31.03 -42.53
N LEU A 1136 -35.69 -30.96 -41.82
CA LEU A 1136 -35.22 -29.74 -41.15
C LEU A 1136 -34.24 -28.93 -42.01
N VAL A 1137 -33.76 -29.49 -43.12
CA VAL A 1137 -32.86 -28.86 -44.08
C VAL A 1137 -33.68 -28.33 -45.26
N ASN A 1138 -34.55 -27.35 -45.01
CA ASN A 1138 -35.16 -26.61 -46.12
C ASN A 1138 -34.14 -25.61 -46.67
N ALA A 1139 -33.85 -25.77 -47.96
CA ALA A 1139 -32.85 -25.08 -48.79
C ALA A 1139 -31.41 -25.64 -48.72
N ARG A 1140 -31.11 -26.63 -49.59
CA ARG A 1140 -29.75 -26.87 -50.10
C ARG A 1140 -29.32 -25.65 -50.93
N HIS A 1141 -28.81 -24.61 -50.29
CA HIS A 1141 -27.99 -23.60 -50.97
C HIS A 1141 -26.56 -23.76 -50.45
N PRO A 1142 -25.59 -24.16 -51.29
CA PRO A 1142 -24.18 -24.31 -50.91
C PRO A 1142 -23.47 -22.94 -50.75
N VAL A 1143 -24.15 -21.95 -50.18
CA VAL A 1143 -23.68 -20.57 -50.07
C VAL A 1143 -23.91 -20.10 -48.64
N ARG A 1144 -22.91 -19.44 -48.07
CA ARG A 1144 -23.04 -18.79 -46.76
C ARG A 1144 -24.22 -17.80 -46.81
N PRO A 1145 -25.22 -17.91 -45.92
CA PRO A 1145 -26.37 -17.02 -45.96
C PRO A 1145 -25.95 -15.57 -45.65
N ASP A 1146 -26.52 -14.60 -46.36
CA ASP A 1146 -26.40 -13.18 -45.99
C ASP A 1146 -27.17 -12.95 -44.69
N VAL A 1147 -26.41 -12.91 -43.59
CA VAL A 1147 -26.91 -12.69 -42.24
C VAL A 1147 -27.68 -11.38 -42.14
N GLY A 1148 -27.22 -10.33 -42.83
CA GLY A 1148 -27.89 -9.05 -42.84
C GLY A 1148 -29.23 -9.09 -43.56
N ALA A 1149 -29.32 -9.85 -44.66
CA ALA A 1149 -30.58 -10.08 -45.35
C ALA A 1149 -31.56 -10.87 -44.46
N LEU A 1150 -31.11 -11.91 -43.75
CA LEU A 1150 -31.94 -12.69 -42.82
C LEU A 1150 -32.54 -11.83 -41.71
N VAL A 1151 -31.73 -10.94 -41.12
CA VAL A 1151 -32.22 -10.00 -40.09
C VAL A 1151 -33.26 -9.05 -40.67
N ARG A 1152 -32.97 -8.44 -41.83
CA ARG A 1152 -33.90 -7.48 -42.47
C ARG A 1152 -35.21 -8.15 -42.88
N SER A 1153 -35.16 -9.34 -43.47
CA SER A 1153 -36.37 -10.07 -43.89
C SER A 1153 -37.23 -10.47 -42.70
N PHE A 1154 -36.62 -10.99 -41.64
CA PHE A 1154 -37.35 -11.35 -40.42
C PHE A 1154 -38.02 -10.14 -39.78
N VAL A 1155 -37.29 -9.03 -39.65
CA VAL A 1155 -37.83 -7.79 -39.09
C VAL A 1155 -38.98 -7.26 -39.94
N GLN A 1156 -38.89 -7.32 -41.28
CA GLN A 1156 -39.95 -6.91 -42.21
C GLN A 1156 -41.20 -7.80 -42.12
N GLU A 1157 -41.04 -9.11 -41.96
CA GLU A 1157 -42.13 -10.06 -41.79
C GLU A 1157 -42.82 -9.90 -40.41
N ALA A 1158 -42.05 -9.53 -39.38
CA ALA A 1158 -42.49 -9.40 -38.00
C ALA A 1158 -43.11 -8.03 -37.62
N VAL A 1159 -43.14 -7.04 -38.55
CA VAL A 1159 -43.49 -5.62 -38.29
C VAL A 1159 -44.88 -5.43 -37.64
N SER A 1160 -45.82 -6.36 -37.85
CA SER A 1160 -47.22 -6.20 -37.45
C SER A 1160 -47.53 -6.51 -35.97
N VAL A 1161 -46.59 -7.04 -35.18
CA VAL A 1161 -46.93 -7.68 -33.89
C VAL A 1161 -46.19 -7.13 -32.65
N GLY A 1162 -44.98 -6.54 -32.76
CA GLY A 1162 -44.27 -6.03 -31.57
C GLY A 1162 -42.76 -5.79 -31.74
N GLU A 1163 -42.04 -5.61 -30.61
CA GLU A 1163 -40.58 -5.47 -30.60
C GLU A 1163 -39.89 -6.75 -31.10
N THR A 1164 -38.73 -6.62 -31.75
CA THR A 1164 -37.92 -7.77 -32.20
C THR A 1164 -36.62 -7.85 -31.41
N THR A 1165 -36.25 -9.05 -30.95
CA THR A 1165 -34.94 -9.32 -30.34
C THR A 1165 -34.18 -10.35 -31.17
N VAL A 1166 -32.96 -9.99 -31.55
CA VAL A 1166 -32.05 -10.84 -32.34
C VAL A 1166 -30.94 -11.34 -31.42
N PHE A 1167 -30.92 -12.66 -31.18
CA PHE A 1167 -29.87 -13.35 -30.43
C PHE A 1167 -28.83 -13.92 -31.39
N VAL A 1168 -27.55 -13.62 -31.19
CA VAL A 1168 -26.48 -14.02 -32.13
C VAL A 1168 -25.28 -14.63 -31.41
N SER A 1169 -24.83 -15.80 -31.83
CA SER A 1169 -23.56 -16.37 -31.34
C SER A 1169 -22.84 -17.16 -32.43
N GLY A 1170 -21.57 -16.82 -32.69
CA GLY A 1170 -20.76 -17.48 -33.71
C GLY A 1170 -19.53 -16.66 -34.10
N PRO A 1171 -18.94 -16.90 -35.28
CA PRO A 1171 -17.74 -16.19 -35.73
C PRO A 1171 -17.96 -14.67 -35.72
N GLY A 1172 -17.00 -13.88 -35.23
CA GLY A 1172 -17.24 -12.45 -35.04
C GLY A 1172 -17.54 -11.65 -36.31
N GLY A 1173 -17.23 -12.16 -37.52
CA GLY A 1173 -17.71 -11.56 -38.76
C GLY A 1173 -19.24 -11.63 -38.89
N MET A 1174 -19.83 -12.79 -38.59
CA MET A 1174 -21.28 -13.00 -38.56
C MET A 1174 -21.95 -12.09 -37.52
N VAL A 1175 -21.32 -11.95 -36.34
CA VAL A 1175 -21.82 -11.08 -35.28
C VAL A 1175 -21.79 -9.61 -35.72
N SER A 1176 -20.69 -9.15 -36.33
CA SER A 1176 -20.59 -7.78 -36.90
C SER A 1176 -21.65 -7.51 -37.96
N ASP A 1177 -21.89 -8.46 -38.86
CA ASP A 1177 -22.86 -8.30 -39.95
C ASP A 1177 -24.30 -8.24 -39.40
N ALA A 1178 -24.64 -9.11 -38.45
CA ALA A 1178 -25.92 -9.07 -37.75
C ALA A 1178 -26.09 -7.75 -36.97
N ARG A 1179 -25.05 -7.30 -36.27
CA ARG A 1179 -25.03 -6.05 -35.49
C ARG A 1179 -25.28 -4.84 -36.39
N ALA A 1180 -24.61 -4.77 -37.54
CA ALA A 1180 -24.79 -3.72 -38.53
C ALA A 1180 -26.22 -3.74 -39.12
N ALA A 1181 -26.76 -4.92 -39.41
CA ALA A 1181 -28.13 -5.06 -39.90
C ALA A 1181 -29.17 -4.60 -38.87
N VAL A 1182 -29.03 -5.01 -37.60
CA VAL A 1182 -29.92 -4.56 -36.51
C VAL A 1182 -29.83 -3.04 -36.31
N ALA A 1183 -28.64 -2.46 -36.38
CA ALA A 1183 -28.48 -1.00 -36.31
C ALA A 1183 -29.23 -0.31 -37.47
N GLY A 1184 -29.11 -0.84 -38.70
CA GLY A 1184 -29.82 -0.33 -39.87
C GLY A 1184 -31.35 -0.44 -39.79
N CYS A 1185 -31.87 -1.45 -39.08
CA CYS A 1185 -33.31 -1.62 -38.85
C CYS A 1185 -33.89 -0.66 -37.79
N ASN A 1186 -33.06 -0.04 -36.95
CA ASN A 1186 -33.53 0.92 -35.94
C ASN A 1186 -33.56 2.34 -36.51
N SER A 1187 -34.64 3.09 -36.25
CA SER A 1187 -34.70 4.53 -36.52
C SER A 1187 -35.59 5.23 -35.49
N GLY A 1188 -35.10 6.32 -34.89
CA GLY A 1188 -35.87 7.08 -33.89
C GLY A 1188 -37.14 7.70 -34.46
N ARG A 1189 -37.11 8.15 -35.71
CA ARG A 1189 -38.29 8.68 -36.42
C ARG A 1189 -39.35 7.59 -36.61
N ALA A 1190 -38.92 6.40 -37.02
CA ALA A 1190 -39.81 5.25 -37.23
C ALA A 1190 -40.40 4.75 -35.90
N ALA A 1191 -39.58 4.67 -34.84
CA ALA A 1191 -40.04 4.28 -33.50
C ALA A 1191 -41.06 5.27 -32.92
N LEU A 1192 -40.83 6.58 -33.10
CA LEU A 1192 -41.78 7.61 -32.67
C LEU A 1192 -43.09 7.53 -33.47
N ALA A 1193 -43.01 7.35 -34.80
CA ALA A 1193 -44.17 7.22 -35.67
C ALA A 1193 -45.01 5.97 -35.34
N ALA A 1194 -44.38 4.83 -35.09
CA ALA A 1194 -45.04 3.59 -34.69
C ALA A 1194 -45.81 3.73 -33.35
N GLN A 1195 -45.21 4.42 -32.38
CA GLN A 1195 -45.86 4.68 -31.09
C GLN A 1195 -47.01 5.70 -31.18
N THR A 1196 -46.93 6.67 -32.08
CA THR A 1196 -48.07 7.57 -32.36
C THR A 1196 -49.23 6.85 -33.04
N ALA A 1197 -48.96 5.79 -33.81
CA ALA A 1197 -49.95 4.96 -34.48
C ALA A 1197 -50.55 3.85 -33.59
N GLY A 1198 -50.23 3.80 -32.29
CA GLY A 1198 -50.76 2.80 -31.36
C GLY A 1198 -50.06 1.44 -31.40
N ALA A 1199 -49.05 1.26 -32.25
CA ALA A 1199 -48.25 0.03 -32.34
C ALA A 1199 -47.07 0.09 -31.34
N ALA A 1200 -47.36 -0.17 -30.06
CA ALA A 1200 -46.36 -0.13 -28.99
C ALA A 1200 -45.20 -1.12 -29.25
N GLY A 1201 -44.01 -0.59 -29.55
CA GLY A 1201 -42.79 -1.38 -29.74
C GLY A 1201 -42.49 -1.79 -31.19
N ALA A 1202 -43.40 -1.57 -32.13
CA ALA A 1202 -43.15 -1.86 -33.54
C ALA A 1202 -41.99 -0.99 -34.08
N GLY A 1203 -41.04 -1.61 -34.79
CA GLY A 1203 -39.86 -0.94 -35.36
C GLY A 1203 -38.66 -0.80 -34.41
N VAL A 1204 -38.71 -1.36 -33.20
CA VAL A 1204 -37.56 -1.46 -32.29
C VAL A 1204 -36.92 -2.84 -32.41
N VAL A 1205 -35.64 -2.88 -32.77
CA VAL A 1205 -34.88 -4.13 -32.90
C VAL A 1205 -33.74 -4.15 -31.87
N ARG A 1206 -33.75 -5.12 -30.97
CA ARG A 1206 -32.70 -5.33 -29.96
C ARG A 1206 -31.69 -6.35 -30.47
N PHE A 1207 -30.44 -6.16 -30.08
CA PHE A 1207 -29.33 -7.04 -30.41
C PHE A 1207 -28.76 -7.61 -29.12
N VAL A 1208 -28.63 -8.93 -29.05
CA VAL A 1208 -28.06 -9.66 -27.91
C VAL A 1208 -27.07 -10.68 -28.46
N ASP A 1209 -25.82 -10.61 -28.04
CA ASP A 1209 -24.75 -11.46 -28.57
C ASP A 1209 -23.87 -12.11 -27.52
N ASP A 1210 -23.16 -13.14 -27.96
CA ASP A 1210 -22.14 -13.83 -27.16
C ASP A 1210 -20.73 -13.34 -27.53
N ASP A 1211 -20.35 -12.15 -27.03
CA ASP A 1211 -19.08 -11.47 -27.34
C ASP A 1211 -17.83 -12.13 -26.71
N ARG A 1212 -17.95 -13.34 -26.15
CA ARG A 1212 -16.84 -14.06 -25.47
C ARG A 1212 -15.89 -14.79 -26.41
N LEU A 1213 -16.22 -14.87 -27.71
CA LEU A 1213 -15.51 -15.69 -28.70
C LEU A 1213 -14.23 -15.05 -29.28
N GLU A 1214 -13.76 -13.91 -28.76
CA GLU A 1214 -12.59 -13.17 -29.29
C GLU A 1214 -11.33 -13.24 -28.40
N PHE A 1215 -10.90 -14.44 -28.00
CA PHE A 1215 -9.55 -14.65 -27.43
C PHE A 1215 -8.80 -15.81 -28.08
#